data_AF-A0A974A1X1-F1
#
_entry.id   AF-A0A974A1X1-F1
#
_cell.length_a   1.000
_cell.length_b   1.000
_cell.length_c   1.000
_cell.angle_alpha   90.00
_cell.angle_beta   90.00
_cell.angle_gamma   90.00
#
_symmetry.space_group_name_H-M   'P 1'
#
loop_
_entity.id
_entity.type
_entity.pdbx_description
1 polymer ?
#
loop_
_entity_poly.entity_id
_entity_poly.type
_entity_poly.pdbx_seq_one_letter_code
_entity_poly.pdbx_strand_id
1 'polypeptide(L)'
;MSASAVALVSLQPRSAAAQAWIGATSNDWTVGSNWTGGTAPAGGAVAVDKTSNIVLGVAAGATGTTGNFKFGGVTAGVNANLTIQNGAVMTTTGASLSIGNTTGTTSTVTVTGAGSRWSINGILNVSAIGTNTLNIENGATVVTPGRIVVTSPAGTGSGTLNISGGTLETTSIAISNAGGRVNYDNATVRALATSASAFFGGTVAQHNIAAGGLTLDTQGFNVIAFNGAGTGGFSGVGGLTKIGNGILFFGSGSTYTGETVIQQGAFRLTGSNDGLVNSSRVVANATLDLSFASASNAHIQSLAGSSAGIVTLGANNLILTNAHDTFAGTISGTGGLQLTGGTQALSSVQAYSGATTITSGTLALTGGGDIAASSQVIANGTFNIAGLSGIGTSIPRLSGTGGVDLGAKTLSITAANDTFAGVIGGSGGLTLTGGTQTLSGANTYSGVTTITGGTLALSGTGSIGNSSHVVANSVFDISGLTGAGTSIQSLAGSGNVALGAKTLTLTNASDTFAGAIKGTGGLALTGGTQILSGINSYSGATTVSGGTLRAGAADAFSSVSAVTAGAGTTIDLNGFSQVVGGFSNAGTLRFGTTPATTLTVAGNYVGNGGTLLFNTVLGGDNSATDRLFVLGSTSGTSTVKVANFGGGGVQTVDGIRLIDVAGASNGTFALAGNYVLKGEQAIVAGAYAYTLQKNGISTPSDGDWYLRSSLANPSDPTTPPVITGPLYQPGVPLYENYAGVLLGMNELPSLQERVGNRYWGGGDGEAMARMGVTPAAQADSSWTQSAFWGRVEGGQSNLRPSNTTGSTTNSDQFKAQAGLDGLALENSYGRLIVGLTLQYGLTTAYVNSLFGNGRIRAEGTGVGATATWYGDNGVYLDGQMQTMFYRGDLTSDLVGNMAHGNEGLGYAFSVEGGKRINVGSGFSLTPQAQLAYSKVDFDGFTDRFGALVSLTNADSLLGRVGLMLNHQKSWYDGTSIVRSDLYAIGNLHYEFLDGTNVDVAGSGFASANDRLWGSIGGGGSYSWANGRYTLFGEATYRASLQDAGDNHSYKGTAGFRVVW
;
A
#
# COMPACT_ATOMS: atom_id res chain seq x y z
N MET A 1 69.55 -71.50 48.02
CA MET A 1 69.25 -72.81 48.62
C MET A 1 67.90 -73.26 48.05
N SER A 2 67.82 -74.12 47.04
CA SER A 2 68.11 -75.57 47.01
C SER A 2 67.21 -76.41 47.93
N ALA A 3 66.23 -77.02 47.27
CA ALA A 3 65.88 -78.46 47.32
C ALA A 3 64.96 -79.01 48.42
N SER A 4 63.98 -79.76 47.89
CA SER A 4 63.28 -80.93 48.43
C SER A 4 62.08 -80.65 49.36
N ALA A 5 60.83 -80.71 48.91
CA ALA A 5 60.11 -81.76 48.15
C ALA A 5 59.98 -83.10 48.90
N VAL A 6 58.77 -83.67 48.75
CA VAL A 6 58.36 -85.04 49.10
C VAL A 6 57.78 -85.19 50.52
N ALA A 7 56.44 -85.23 50.58
CA ALA A 7 55.58 -85.95 51.54
C ALA A 7 54.46 -85.11 52.19
N LEU A 8 53.59 -84.47 51.40
CA LEU A 8 52.23 -84.13 51.87
C LEU A 8 51.23 -83.92 50.72
N VAL A 9 51.22 -84.81 49.72
CA VAL A 9 50.22 -84.80 48.63
C VAL A 9 49.74 -86.23 48.38
N SER A 10 48.90 -86.78 49.25
CA SER A 10 48.17 -88.03 48.96
C SER A 10 46.76 -88.10 49.56
N LEU A 11 46.19 -86.97 49.98
CA LEU A 11 44.76 -86.84 50.25
C LEU A 11 44.18 -85.75 49.33
N GLN A 12 44.20 -86.02 48.02
CA GLN A 12 43.17 -85.46 47.15
C GLN A 12 42.15 -86.58 46.90
N PRO A 13 40.84 -86.30 47.03
CA PRO A 13 39.81 -87.29 46.75
C PRO A 13 39.98 -87.80 45.31
N ARG A 14 40.01 -89.12 45.13
CA ARG A 14 39.92 -89.76 43.81
C ARG A 14 38.66 -89.22 43.12
N SER A 15 38.83 -88.64 41.94
CA SER A 15 37.71 -88.25 41.09
C SER A 15 36.81 -89.48 40.84
N ALA A 16 35.54 -89.37 41.17
CA ALA A 16 34.53 -90.38 40.81
C ALA A 16 34.63 -90.72 39.31
N ALA A 17 34.60 -92.01 38.97
CA ALA A 17 34.64 -92.46 37.57
C ALA A 17 33.48 -91.83 36.78
N ALA A 18 33.76 -91.36 35.57
CA ALA A 18 32.76 -90.68 34.75
C ALA A 18 31.64 -91.66 34.35
N GLN A 19 30.37 -91.26 34.47
CA GLN A 19 29.26 -92.03 33.92
C GLN A 19 29.27 -91.90 32.39
N ALA A 20 29.44 -93.03 31.69
CA ALA A 20 29.40 -93.08 30.23
C ALA A 20 27.99 -93.42 29.70
N TRP A 21 27.59 -92.76 28.61
CA TRP A 21 26.35 -93.04 27.89
C TRP A 21 26.46 -94.34 27.08
N ILE A 22 25.61 -95.31 27.40
CA ILE A 22 25.51 -96.59 26.68
C ILE A 22 24.24 -96.70 25.83
N GLY A 23 23.27 -95.79 25.96
CA GLY A 23 22.10 -95.71 25.07
C GLY A 23 21.37 -97.04 24.84
N ALA A 24 21.18 -97.82 25.90
CA ALA A 24 20.75 -99.21 25.82
C ALA A 24 19.26 -99.39 25.46
N THR A 25 18.39 -98.44 25.85
CA THR A 25 16.93 -98.62 25.79
C THR A 25 16.18 -97.47 25.11
N SER A 26 16.73 -96.25 25.11
CA SER A 26 16.12 -95.09 24.47
C SER A 26 17.15 -93.98 24.24
N ASN A 27 16.71 -92.86 23.65
CA ASN A 27 17.48 -91.62 23.58
C ASN A 27 17.25 -90.68 24.78
N ASP A 28 16.36 -91.04 25.72
CA ASP A 28 15.99 -90.17 26.84
C ASP A 28 17.13 -90.11 27.88
N TRP A 29 17.64 -88.91 28.11
CA TRP A 29 18.68 -88.61 29.10
C TRP A 29 18.33 -89.13 30.51
N THR A 30 17.04 -89.08 30.87
CA THR A 30 16.55 -89.36 32.22
C THR A 30 16.42 -90.86 32.52
N VAL A 31 16.50 -91.72 31.50
CA VAL A 31 16.36 -93.16 31.65
C VAL A 31 17.68 -93.78 32.11
N GLY A 32 17.71 -94.29 33.34
CA GLY A 32 18.92 -94.77 34.00
C GLY A 32 19.64 -95.92 33.29
N SER A 33 18.93 -96.83 32.62
CA SER A 33 19.50 -97.93 31.83
C SER A 33 20.35 -97.46 30.64
N ASN A 34 20.24 -96.19 30.23
CA ASN A 34 21.10 -95.62 29.20
C ASN A 34 22.51 -95.25 29.72
N TRP A 35 22.82 -95.47 31.00
CA TRP A 35 24.08 -95.09 31.65
C TRP A 35 24.79 -96.29 32.27
N THR A 36 26.14 -96.28 32.26
CA THR A 36 27.01 -97.33 32.86
C THR A 36 26.78 -97.60 34.35
N GLY A 37 26.08 -96.72 35.07
CA GLY A 37 25.69 -96.88 36.47
C GLY A 37 24.23 -97.27 36.72
N GLY A 38 23.42 -97.48 35.67
CA GLY A 38 21.99 -97.85 35.79
C GLY A 38 21.05 -96.73 36.26
N THR A 39 21.59 -95.56 36.61
CA THR A 39 20.86 -94.36 37.02
C THR A 39 21.32 -93.17 36.19
N ALA A 40 20.40 -92.25 35.85
CA ALA A 40 20.77 -91.03 35.14
C ALA A 40 21.69 -90.13 36.00
N PRO A 41 22.60 -89.36 35.38
CA PRO A 41 23.50 -88.47 36.10
C PRO A 41 22.72 -87.44 36.94
N ALA A 42 23.05 -87.40 38.23
CA ALA A 42 22.61 -86.39 39.18
C ALA A 42 23.77 -85.46 39.61
N GLY A 43 24.90 -85.52 38.90
CA GLY A 43 26.17 -84.87 39.24
C GLY A 43 27.37 -85.73 38.81
N GLY A 44 28.59 -85.23 38.94
CA GLY A 44 29.82 -85.96 38.56
C GLY A 44 30.12 -85.98 37.06
N ALA A 45 31.33 -86.38 36.66
CA ALA A 45 31.75 -86.29 35.26
C ALA A 45 30.94 -87.23 34.35
N VAL A 46 30.60 -86.76 33.14
CA VAL A 46 29.83 -87.51 32.14
C VAL A 46 30.63 -87.58 30.84
N ALA A 47 30.62 -88.75 30.19
CA ALA A 47 31.24 -88.99 28.90
C ALA A 47 30.25 -89.55 27.88
N VAL A 48 30.24 -88.98 26.66
CA VAL A 48 29.51 -89.51 25.50
C VAL A 48 30.52 -89.77 24.40
N ASP A 49 30.97 -91.01 24.27
CA ASP A 49 32.14 -91.41 23.48
C ASP A 49 31.80 -92.24 22.21
N LYS A 50 30.51 -92.45 21.93
CA LYS A 50 30.01 -93.19 20.77
C LYS A 50 28.90 -92.44 20.04
N THR A 51 28.59 -92.86 18.82
CA THR A 51 27.54 -92.24 18.01
C THR A 51 26.20 -92.31 18.72
N SER A 52 25.63 -91.15 19.05
CA SER A 52 24.48 -91.03 19.95
C SER A 52 23.59 -89.87 19.53
N ASN A 53 22.28 -90.01 19.71
CA ASN A 53 21.32 -88.92 19.65
C ASN A 53 20.58 -88.89 20.98
N ILE A 54 20.96 -88.00 21.88
CA ILE A 54 20.48 -87.92 23.26
C ILE A 54 19.48 -86.77 23.38
N VAL A 55 18.37 -86.98 24.08
CA VAL A 55 17.35 -85.96 24.29
C VAL A 55 17.07 -85.81 25.79
N LEU A 56 17.28 -84.61 26.32
CA LEU A 56 16.74 -84.17 27.60
C LEU A 56 15.47 -83.35 27.31
N GLY A 57 14.33 -83.81 27.81
CA GLY A 57 13.02 -83.21 27.47
C GLY A 57 12.16 -84.05 26.53
N VAL A 58 12.33 -85.38 26.52
CA VAL A 58 11.33 -86.29 25.93
C VAL A 58 10.00 -86.10 26.66
N ALA A 59 10.04 -86.08 28.00
CA ALA A 59 8.98 -85.52 28.83
C ALA A 59 9.21 -84.01 29.06
N ALA A 60 8.15 -83.21 28.97
CA ALA A 60 8.23 -81.76 29.17
C ALA A 60 8.72 -81.40 30.59
N GLY A 61 9.57 -80.39 30.69
CA GLY A 61 10.10 -79.90 31.97
C GLY A 61 11.15 -80.79 32.63
N ALA A 62 11.70 -81.79 31.93
CA ALA A 62 12.71 -82.69 32.49
C ALA A 62 13.96 -81.95 32.99
N THR A 63 14.56 -82.42 34.08
CA THR A 63 15.80 -81.84 34.64
C THR A 63 16.97 -82.82 34.57
N GLY A 64 18.16 -82.34 34.23
CA GLY A 64 19.39 -83.12 34.24
C GLY A 64 20.54 -82.38 34.92
N THR A 65 21.39 -83.09 35.66
CA THR A 65 22.57 -82.49 36.33
C THR A 65 23.85 -83.26 36.01
N THR A 66 24.91 -82.54 35.65
CA THR A 66 26.24 -83.11 35.36
C THR A 66 27.36 -82.32 36.05
N GLY A 67 28.51 -82.96 36.23
CA GLY A 67 29.80 -82.35 36.59
C GLY A 67 30.58 -81.95 35.33
N ASN A 68 31.84 -82.37 35.17
CA ASN A 68 32.56 -82.14 33.92
C ASN A 68 31.95 -82.98 32.78
N PHE A 69 31.54 -82.34 31.68
CA PHE A 69 30.88 -83.02 30.57
C PHE A 69 31.82 -83.06 29.36
N LYS A 70 32.16 -84.27 28.92
CA LYS A 70 32.97 -84.55 27.72
C LYS A 70 32.07 -85.15 26.66
N PHE A 71 31.91 -84.45 25.56
CA PHE A 71 30.97 -84.81 24.51
C PHE A 71 31.70 -84.97 23.18
N GLY A 72 31.64 -86.15 22.57
CA GLY A 72 32.38 -86.48 21.35
C GLY A 72 33.33 -87.66 21.57
N GLY A 73 33.31 -88.61 20.64
CA GLY A 73 34.09 -89.85 20.71
C GLY A 73 35.60 -89.66 20.72
N VAL A 74 36.32 -90.67 21.20
CA VAL A 74 37.79 -90.76 21.13
C VAL A 74 38.29 -91.35 19.80
N THR A 75 37.40 -91.54 18.82
CA THR A 75 37.68 -92.21 17.53
C THR A 75 37.01 -91.44 16.39
N ALA A 76 37.72 -91.28 15.26
CA ALA A 76 37.21 -90.60 14.07
C ALA A 76 35.93 -91.26 13.52
N GLY A 77 34.96 -90.47 13.05
CA GLY A 77 33.69 -90.96 12.50
C GLY A 77 32.53 -91.10 13.50
N VAL A 78 32.73 -90.76 14.77
CA VAL A 78 31.69 -90.73 15.80
C VAL A 78 30.90 -89.41 15.76
N ASN A 79 29.56 -89.50 15.72
CA ASN A 79 28.64 -88.35 15.75
C ASN A 79 27.83 -88.32 17.05
N ALA A 80 28.03 -87.32 17.91
CA ALA A 80 27.29 -87.17 19.16
C ALA A 80 26.35 -85.97 19.09
N ASN A 81 25.05 -86.18 19.32
CA ASN A 81 24.04 -85.14 19.36
C ASN A 81 23.34 -85.12 20.72
N LEU A 82 23.20 -83.94 21.32
CA LEU A 82 22.43 -83.71 22.54
C LEU A 82 21.40 -82.62 22.28
N THR A 83 20.13 -82.93 22.47
CA THR A 83 19.04 -81.95 22.39
C THR A 83 18.44 -81.71 23.77
N ILE A 84 18.39 -80.46 24.21
CA ILE A 84 17.69 -80.01 25.42
C ILE A 84 16.44 -79.25 24.95
N GLN A 85 15.24 -79.77 25.23
CA GLN A 85 14.00 -79.28 24.63
C GLN A 85 12.79 -79.32 25.57
N ASN A 86 11.63 -78.83 25.10
CA ASN A 86 10.34 -78.91 25.79
C ASN A 86 10.36 -78.37 27.24
N GLY A 87 11.05 -77.25 27.48
CA GLY A 87 11.13 -76.66 28.82
C GLY A 87 12.12 -77.34 29.75
N ALA A 88 12.95 -78.27 29.24
CA ALA A 88 13.91 -79.00 30.06
C ALA A 88 15.07 -78.14 30.54
N VAL A 89 15.58 -78.44 31.74
CA VAL A 89 16.70 -77.72 32.36
C VAL A 89 17.89 -78.64 32.60
N MET A 90 19.01 -78.36 31.96
CA MET A 90 20.29 -79.00 32.24
C MET A 90 21.17 -78.08 33.09
N THR A 91 21.76 -78.62 34.16
CA THR A 91 22.75 -77.92 34.99
C THR A 91 24.10 -78.65 34.96
N THR A 92 25.15 -77.95 34.56
CA THR A 92 26.52 -78.47 34.51
C THR A 92 27.38 -77.73 35.54
N THR A 93 27.71 -78.44 36.62
CA THR A 93 28.44 -77.90 37.78
C THR A 93 29.96 -77.92 37.61
N GLY A 94 30.48 -78.56 36.56
CA GLY A 94 31.91 -78.65 36.26
C GLY A 94 32.56 -77.32 35.87
N ALA A 95 33.87 -77.20 36.16
CA ALA A 95 34.64 -75.98 35.92
C ALA A 95 35.04 -75.76 34.45
N SER A 96 35.05 -76.81 33.63
CA SER A 96 35.31 -76.72 32.19
C SER A 96 34.52 -77.79 31.44
N LEU A 97 33.85 -77.35 30.38
CA LEU A 97 32.98 -78.13 29.53
C LEU A 97 33.52 -78.07 28.09
N SER A 98 33.52 -79.20 27.37
CA SER A 98 33.97 -79.24 25.97
C SER A 98 32.97 -80.01 25.08
N ILE A 99 32.47 -79.33 24.06
CA ILE A 99 31.75 -79.93 22.93
C ILE A 99 32.79 -80.28 21.87
N GLY A 100 32.99 -81.59 21.65
CA GLY A 100 34.07 -82.15 20.83
C GLY A 100 35.40 -82.20 21.58
N ASN A 101 36.19 -83.25 21.34
CA ASN A 101 37.52 -83.38 21.94
C ASN A 101 38.53 -84.21 21.12
N THR A 102 38.21 -84.63 19.88
CA THR A 102 39.04 -85.56 19.08
C THR A 102 38.85 -85.41 17.58
N THR A 103 39.96 -85.34 16.82
CA THR A 103 40.00 -84.94 15.40
C THR A 103 39.09 -85.80 14.54
N GLY A 104 38.35 -85.18 13.61
CA GLY A 104 37.47 -85.91 12.68
C GLY A 104 36.14 -86.40 13.26
N THR A 105 35.75 -85.89 14.44
CA THR A 105 34.41 -86.12 15.02
C THR A 105 33.48 -84.93 14.75
N THR A 106 32.16 -85.20 14.69
CA THR A 106 31.14 -84.15 14.63
C THR A 106 30.28 -84.21 15.89
N SER A 107 30.20 -83.12 16.65
CA SER A 107 29.36 -83.06 17.85
C SER A 107 28.43 -81.86 17.83
N THR A 108 27.13 -82.09 18.00
CA THR A 108 26.13 -81.02 18.04
C THR A 108 25.40 -81.02 19.38
N VAL A 109 25.35 -79.87 20.04
CA VAL A 109 24.42 -79.65 21.15
C VAL A 109 23.38 -78.63 20.68
N THR A 110 22.11 -78.97 20.84
CA THR A 110 20.99 -78.08 20.50
C THR A 110 20.17 -77.83 21.76
N VAL A 111 20.02 -76.57 22.17
CA VAL A 111 19.09 -76.16 23.22
C VAL A 111 17.96 -75.41 22.52
N THR A 112 16.74 -75.94 22.56
CA THR A 112 15.65 -75.45 21.70
C THR A 112 14.29 -75.44 22.41
N GLY A 113 13.43 -74.49 22.04
CA GLY A 113 12.09 -74.35 22.58
C GLY A 113 12.02 -73.48 23.84
N ALA A 114 10.91 -72.76 23.99
CA ALA A 114 10.68 -71.85 25.11
C ALA A 114 10.78 -72.58 26.46
N GLY A 115 11.46 -71.94 27.41
CA GLY A 115 11.70 -72.49 28.75
C GLY A 115 12.84 -73.51 28.84
N SER A 116 13.33 -74.06 27.72
CA SER A 116 14.49 -74.96 27.73
C SER A 116 15.74 -74.18 28.12
N ARG A 117 16.52 -74.70 29.08
CA ARG A 117 17.68 -74.00 29.64
C ARG A 117 18.88 -74.92 29.86
N TRP A 118 20.07 -74.42 29.54
CA TRP A 118 21.33 -75.05 29.96
C TRP A 118 22.16 -74.07 30.79
N SER A 119 22.37 -74.38 32.07
CA SER A 119 23.19 -73.58 32.98
C SER A 119 24.53 -74.26 33.24
N ILE A 120 25.63 -73.58 32.96
CA ILE A 120 27.00 -74.09 33.04
C ILE A 120 27.78 -73.17 33.98
N ASN A 121 28.33 -73.70 35.07
CA ASN A 121 29.06 -72.89 36.06
C ASN A 121 30.44 -72.42 35.56
N GLY A 122 31.11 -73.23 34.73
CA GLY A 122 32.47 -72.99 34.25
C GLY A 122 32.59 -72.42 32.83
N ILE A 123 33.76 -72.63 32.21
CA ILE A 123 34.04 -72.27 30.81
C ILE A 123 33.39 -73.30 29.88
N LEU A 124 32.65 -72.85 28.87
CA LEU A 124 32.14 -73.68 27.78
C LEU A 124 33.05 -73.57 26.55
N ASN A 125 33.64 -74.68 26.13
CA ASN A 125 34.45 -74.76 24.92
C ASN A 125 33.66 -75.45 23.81
N VAL A 126 33.44 -74.75 22.70
CA VAL A 126 33.07 -75.35 21.42
C VAL A 126 34.39 -75.67 20.72
N SER A 127 34.88 -76.89 20.95
CA SER A 127 36.23 -77.31 20.60
C SER A 127 36.37 -77.56 19.10
N ALA A 128 37.58 -77.40 18.57
CA ALA A 128 37.88 -77.60 17.15
C ALA A 128 38.95 -78.63 16.86
N ILE A 129 39.04 -79.62 17.73
CA ILE A 129 39.63 -80.89 17.34
C ILE A 129 38.55 -81.69 16.55
N GLY A 130 37.79 -81.11 15.60
CA GLY A 130 36.59 -81.71 14.95
C GLY A 130 35.61 -80.65 14.42
N THR A 131 34.42 -81.05 13.94
CA THR A 131 33.33 -80.13 13.51
C THR A 131 32.27 -80.06 14.61
N ASN A 132 32.28 -79.01 15.44
CA ASN A 132 31.45 -78.98 16.63
C ASN A 132 30.54 -77.75 16.65
N THR A 133 29.28 -77.97 17.00
CA THR A 133 28.23 -76.96 16.93
C THR A 133 27.45 -76.88 18.23
N LEU A 134 27.24 -75.66 18.71
CA LEU A 134 26.21 -75.35 19.69
C LEU A 134 25.12 -74.53 19.03
N ASN A 135 23.88 -75.02 19.05
CA ASN A 135 22.70 -74.31 18.61
C ASN A 135 21.87 -73.88 19.84
N ILE A 136 21.50 -72.60 19.89
CA ILE A 136 20.60 -72.04 20.90
C ILE A 136 19.41 -71.45 20.15
N GLU A 137 18.26 -72.11 20.24
CA GLU A 137 17.18 -71.92 19.28
C GLU A 137 15.81 -71.68 19.92
N ASN A 138 14.89 -71.04 19.19
CA ASN A 138 13.45 -71.07 19.45
C ASN A 138 13.04 -70.71 20.90
N GLY A 139 13.62 -69.65 21.46
CA GLY A 139 13.32 -69.16 22.81
C GLY A 139 14.08 -69.87 23.95
N ALA A 140 14.99 -70.79 23.65
CA ALA A 140 15.84 -71.43 24.65
C ALA A 140 16.90 -70.48 25.23
N THR A 141 17.41 -70.81 26.42
CA THR A 141 18.46 -70.02 27.08
C THR A 141 19.67 -70.87 27.48
N VAL A 142 20.88 -70.43 27.11
CA VAL A 142 22.13 -70.99 27.64
C VAL A 142 22.82 -69.96 28.51
N VAL A 143 23.28 -70.37 29.68
CA VAL A 143 23.91 -69.50 30.68
C VAL A 143 25.26 -70.05 31.07
N THR A 144 26.28 -69.23 30.88
CA THR A 144 27.67 -69.52 31.26
C THR A 144 28.22 -68.28 31.96
N PRO A 145 28.24 -68.23 33.32
CA PRO A 145 28.88 -67.16 34.06
C PRO A 145 30.41 -67.09 33.85
N GLY A 146 31.02 -68.14 33.29
CA GLY A 146 32.34 -68.05 32.67
C GLY A 146 32.28 -67.52 31.23
N ARG A 147 33.39 -67.62 30.49
CA ARG A 147 33.40 -67.32 29.05
C ARG A 147 32.99 -68.54 28.22
N ILE A 148 32.39 -68.30 27.05
CA ILE A 148 32.35 -69.29 25.98
C ILE A 148 33.58 -69.13 25.09
N VAL A 149 34.22 -70.23 24.71
CA VAL A 149 35.37 -70.24 23.80
C VAL A 149 35.01 -71.03 22.55
N VAL A 150 35.04 -70.37 21.39
CA VAL A 150 34.83 -70.99 20.08
C VAL A 150 36.19 -71.10 19.40
N THR A 151 36.81 -72.28 19.42
CA THR A 151 38.20 -72.48 18.94
C THR A 151 38.26 -73.00 17.50
N SER A 152 39.44 -72.91 16.87
CA SER A 152 39.87 -73.54 15.59
C SER A 152 41.42 -73.61 15.46
N PRO A 153 42.14 -74.38 16.31
CA PRO A 153 43.61 -74.43 16.26
C PRO A 153 44.08 -74.77 14.84
N ALA A 154 45.20 -74.18 14.42
CA ALA A 154 45.72 -74.28 13.06
C ALA A 154 45.72 -75.74 12.55
N GLY A 155 44.70 -76.13 11.76
CA GLY A 155 44.56 -77.46 11.15
C GLY A 155 43.23 -78.19 11.38
N THR A 156 42.38 -78.22 10.33
CA THR A 156 41.28 -79.16 9.97
C THR A 156 39.92 -79.19 10.71
N GLY A 157 39.74 -78.56 11.87
CA GLY A 157 38.42 -78.52 12.56
C GLY A 157 37.70 -77.17 12.52
N SER A 158 36.41 -77.13 12.87
CA SER A 158 35.61 -75.90 13.00
C SER A 158 34.71 -75.93 14.25
N GLY A 159 34.72 -74.83 15.01
CA GLY A 159 33.79 -74.57 16.11
C GLY A 159 32.74 -73.55 15.68
N THR A 160 31.46 -73.89 15.83
CA THR A 160 30.35 -73.02 15.43
C THR A 160 29.38 -72.82 16.60
N LEU A 161 29.07 -71.56 16.90
CA LEU A 161 27.99 -71.18 17.80
C LEU A 161 26.88 -70.53 16.99
N ASN A 162 25.71 -71.16 16.92
CA ASN A 162 24.52 -70.59 16.30
C ASN A 162 23.53 -70.19 17.40
N ILE A 163 23.06 -68.95 17.34
CA ILE A 163 21.98 -68.46 18.19
C ILE A 163 20.87 -68.04 17.23
N SER A 164 19.78 -68.81 17.19
CA SER A 164 18.65 -68.59 16.26
C SER A 164 17.32 -68.48 17.01
N GLY A 165 16.90 -67.26 17.36
CA GLY A 165 15.71 -67.04 18.21
C GLY A 165 15.92 -67.38 19.69
N GLY A 166 17.14 -67.68 20.13
CA GLY A 166 17.49 -68.05 21.51
C GLY A 166 18.32 -66.99 22.24
N THR A 167 18.59 -67.24 23.53
CA THR A 167 19.36 -66.34 24.42
C THR A 167 20.64 -66.99 24.94
N LEU A 168 21.77 -66.30 24.82
CA LEU A 168 23.03 -66.64 25.50
C LEU A 168 23.34 -65.62 26.60
N GLU A 169 23.43 -66.05 27.85
CA GLU A 169 23.90 -65.23 28.96
C GLU A 169 25.35 -65.58 29.30
N THR A 170 26.28 -64.64 29.15
CA THR A 170 27.72 -64.90 29.36
C THR A 170 28.52 -63.68 29.81
N THR A 171 29.75 -63.89 30.28
CA THR A 171 30.72 -62.80 30.52
C THR A 171 31.55 -62.43 29.30
N SER A 172 31.77 -63.37 28.35
CA SER A 172 32.43 -63.10 27.07
C SER A 172 32.37 -64.29 26.12
N ILE A 173 32.47 -64.00 24.82
CA ILE A 173 32.65 -64.94 23.71
C ILE A 173 34.07 -64.76 23.16
N ALA A 174 34.94 -65.74 23.35
CA ALA A 174 36.31 -65.71 22.84
C ALA A 174 36.45 -66.61 21.61
N ILE A 175 37.05 -66.08 20.53
CA ILE A 175 37.45 -66.86 19.35
C ILE A 175 38.97 -66.83 19.22
N SER A 176 39.62 -67.98 19.14
CA SER A 176 41.08 -68.09 19.33
C SER A 176 41.93 -68.11 18.03
N ASN A 177 41.32 -68.09 16.83
CA ASN A 177 41.95 -68.25 15.49
C ASN A 177 40.89 -68.33 14.35
N ALA A 178 41.31 -68.41 13.07
CA ALA A 178 40.51 -68.10 11.87
C ALA A 178 39.28 -68.98 11.52
N GLY A 179 39.14 -70.21 12.05
CA GLY A 179 38.04 -71.11 11.67
C GLY A 179 36.84 -71.14 12.64
N GLY A 180 36.92 -70.47 13.80
CA GLY A 180 35.79 -70.32 14.71
C GLY A 180 34.75 -69.35 14.16
N ARG A 181 33.45 -69.67 14.31
CA ARG A 181 32.34 -68.82 13.83
C ARG A 181 31.22 -68.72 14.86
N VAL A 182 30.61 -67.54 14.90
CA VAL A 182 29.39 -67.27 15.66
C VAL A 182 28.37 -66.63 14.73
N ASN A 183 27.20 -67.24 14.64
CA ASN A 183 26.07 -66.75 13.85
C ASN A 183 24.95 -66.30 14.78
N TYR A 184 24.43 -65.11 14.50
CA TYR A 184 23.34 -64.49 15.24
C TYR A 184 22.14 -64.30 14.32
N ASP A 185 21.00 -64.92 14.63
CA ASP A 185 19.78 -64.81 13.85
C ASP A 185 18.59 -64.65 14.79
N ASN A 186 18.04 -63.45 14.94
CA ASN A 186 17.08 -63.16 16.02
C ASN A 186 17.64 -63.58 17.40
N ALA A 187 18.93 -63.35 17.60
CA ALA A 187 19.67 -63.79 18.78
C ALA A 187 19.61 -62.77 19.90
N THR A 188 19.56 -63.22 21.16
CA THR A 188 19.87 -62.36 22.31
C THR A 188 21.18 -62.80 22.97
N VAL A 189 22.13 -61.89 23.13
CA VAL A 189 23.33 -62.09 23.94
C VAL A 189 23.28 -61.13 25.11
N ARG A 190 23.26 -61.68 26.32
CA ARG A 190 23.07 -60.96 27.57
C ARG A 190 24.33 -61.00 28.43
N ALA A 191 24.82 -59.84 28.83
CA ALA A 191 25.98 -59.71 29.68
C ALA A 191 25.65 -60.06 31.14
N LEU A 192 26.54 -60.81 31.79
CA LEU A 192 26.42 -61.16 33.22
C LEU A 192 27.31 -60.33 34.13
N ALA A 193 28.24 -59.54 33.59
CA ALA A 193 29.17 -58.69 34.33
C ALA A 193 29.71 -57.55 33.47
N THR A 194 30.31 -56.55 34.11
CA THR A 194 31.11 -55.51 33.44
C THR A 194 32.37 -56.14 32.85
N SER A 195 32.63 -55.87 31.57
CA SER A 195 33.78 -56.42 30.86
C SER A 195 35.06 -55.64 31.17
N ALA A 196 36.07 -56.32 31.71
CA ALA A 196 37.43 -55.76 31.86
C ALA A 196 38.24 -55.82 30.55
N SER A 197 37.79 -56.63 29.58
CA SER A 197 38.40 -56.85 28.25
C SER A 197 37.30 -56.93 27.20
N ALA A 198 37.66 -57.19 25.93
CA ALA A 198 36.66 -57.43 24.88
C ALA A 198 35.67 -58.55 25.27
N PHE A 199 34.37 -58.27 25.14
CA PHE A 199 33.28 -59.21 25.32
C PHE A 199 33.20 -60.16 24.14
N PHE A 200 33.43 -59.66 22.92
CA PHE A 200 33.58 -60.46 21.70
C PHE A 200 35.05 -60.45 21.27
N GLY A 201 35.70 -61.61 21.32
CA GLY A 201 37.03 -61.82 20.77
C GLY A 201 36.97 -62.50 19.40
N GLY A 202 37.99 -62.31 18.57
CA GLY A 202 38.00 -62.80 17.18
C GLY A 202 37.95 -61.67 16.17
N THR A 203 37.74 -62.02 14.90
CA THR A 203 37.70 -61.10 13.76
C THR A 203 36.30 -60.82 13.22
N VAL A 204 36.14 -59.75 12.45
CA VAL A 204 34.85 -59.32 11.87
C VAL A 204 34.13 -60.42 11.06
N ALA A 205 34.89 -61.22 10.31
CA ALA A 205 34.35 -62.31 9.49
C ALA A 205 33.82 -63.50 10.31
N GLN A 206 34.10 -63.53 11.61
CA GLN A 206 33.77 -64.64 12.51
C GLN A 206 32.49 -64.39 13.30
N HIS A 207 32.07 -63.14 13.42
CA HIS A 207 30.80 -62.75 14.04
C HIS A 207 29.83 -62.29 12.95
N ASN A 208 28.94 -63.18 12.52
CA ASN A 208 27.99 -62.94 11.45
C ASN A 208 26.58 -62.69 12.01
N ILE A 209 26.01 -61.52 11.74
CA ILE A 209 24.63 -61.17 12.04
C ILE A 209 23.78 -61.51 10.80
N ALA A 210 23.07 -62.63 10.86
CA ALA A 210 22.10 -63.06 9.87
C ALA A 210 20.83 -62.18 9.90
N ALA A 211 19.93 -62.39 8.94
CA ALA A 211 18.81 -61.49 8.66
C ALA A 211 17.90 -61.19 9.88
N GLY A 212 17.74 -62.11 10.83
CA GLY A 212 16.95 -61.89 12.05
C GLY A 212 17.61 -60.97 13.09
N GLY A 213 18.89 -60.64 12.95
CA GLY A 213 19.58 -59.66 13.80
C GLY A 213 20.13 -60.19 15.13
N LEU A 214 20.81 -59.30 15.85
CA LEU A 214 21.43 -59.53 17.16
C LEU A 214 20.96 -58.50 18.17
N THR A 215 20.40 -58.94 19.29
CA THR A 215 20.13 -58.13 20.48
C THR A 215 21.25 -58.31 21.50
N LEU A 216 21.94 -57.22 21.84
CA LEU A 216 22.92 -57.14 22.92
C LEU A 216 22.28 -56.51 24.15
N ASP A 217 22.04 -57.32 25.17
CA ASP A 217 21.51 -56.90 26.46
C ASP A 217 22.63 -56.70 27.47
N THR A 218 22.87 -55.45 27.86
CA THR A 218 23.90 -55.12 28.85
C THR A 218 23.47 -55.33 30.29
N GLN A 219 22.17 -55.52 30.59
CA GLN A 219 21.61 -55.61 31.95
C GLN A 219 22.01 -54.50 32.95
N GLY A 220 22.67 -53.41 32.52
CA GLY A 220 23.23 -52.39 33.42
C GLY A 220 24.77 -52.39 33.50
N PHE A 221 25.44 -53.37 32.91
CA PHE A 221 26.90 -53.48 32.92
C PHE A 221 27.59 -52.66 31.81
N ASN A 222 28.83 -52.29 32.07
CA ASN A 222 29.70 -51.69 31.05
C ASN A 222 30.34 -52.81 30.23
N VAL A 223 29.99 -52.90 28.95
CA VAL A 223 30.42 -53.97 28.05
C VAL A 223 31.32 -53.38 26.98
N ILE A 224 32.57 -53.81 26.93
CA ILE A 224 33.49 -53.49 25.84
C ILE A 224 33.24 -54.52 24.73
N ALA A 225 32.62 -54.13 23.62
CA ALA A 225 32.29 -55.07 22.54
C ALA A 225 33.56 -55.72 21.97
N PHE A 226 34.52 -54.89 21.55
CA PHE A 226 35.80 -55.29 20.95
C PHE A 226 36.92 -54.40 21.51
N ASN A 227 38.16 -54.91 21.57
CA ASN A 227 39.32 -54.12 22.04
C ASN A 227 39.87 -53.24 20.90
N GLY A 228 40.25 -52.00 21.21
CA GLY A 228 40.60 -50.98 20.23
C GLY A 228 41.92 -51.24 19.50
N ALA A 229 41.83 -51.74 18.26
CA ALA A 229 42.72 -51.53 17.10
C ALA A 229 42.40 -52.60 16.03
N GLY A 230 41.44 -52.31 15.15
CA GLY A 230 41.33 -52.88 13.79
C GLY A 230 41.10 -54.40 13.61
N THR A 231 40.97 -55.20 14.66
CA THR A 231 40.97 -56.68 14.52
C THR A 231 39.64 -57.38 14.80
N GLY A 232 38.63 -56.73 15.41
CA GLY A 232 37.31 -57.30 15.73
C GLY A 232 36.13 -56.57 15.06
N GLY A 233 34.90 -57.08 15.14
CA GLY A 233 33.69 -56.44 14.60
C GLY A 233 32.57 -57.44 14.31
N PHE A 234 31.43 -56.94 13.85
CA PHE A 234 30.33 -57.74 13.30
C PHE A 234 30.27 -57.61 11.78
N SER A 235 29.95 -58.69 11.08
CA SER A 235 29.62 -58.74 9.64
C SER A 235 28.18 -59.23 9.44
N GLY A 236 27.67 -59.20 8.21
CA GLY A 236 26.37 -59.79 7.86
C GLY A 236 25.32 -58.77 7.43
N VAL A 237 24.10 -59.23 7.14
CA VAL A 237 23.01 -58.38 6.62
C VAL A 237 22.02 -57.93 7.70
N GLY A 238 22.03 -58.55 8.87
CA GLY A 238 21.11 -58.24 9.96
C GLY A 238 21.50 -57.03 10.80
N GLY A 239 20.56 -56.57 11.61
CA GLY A 239 20.72 -55.41 12.49
C GLY A 239 21.24 -55.74 13.89
N LEU A 240 21.70 -54.70 14.58
CA LEU A 240 22.21 -54.74 15.96
C LEU A 240 21.29 -53.93 16.88
N THR A 241 20.67 -54.57 17.86
CA THR A 241 19.84 -53.90 18.88
C THR A 241 20.54 -53.91 20.23
N LYS A 242 20.76 -52.73 20.83
CA LYS A 242 21.32 -52.55 22.16
C LYS A 242 20.20 -52.29 23.18
N ILE A 243 20.12 -53.14 24.20
CA ILE A 243 19.21 -52.99 25.35
C ILE A 243 19.97 -53.05 26.69
N GLY A 244 19.25 -52.85 27.80
CA GLY A 244 19.80 -52.75 29.15
C GLY A 244 20.45 -51.39 29.44
N ASN A 245 20.43 -50.97 30.71
CA ASN A 245 20.83 -49.62 31.12
C ASN A 245 22.35 -49.34 31.10
N GLY A 246 23.16 -50.34 30.78
CA GLY A 246 24.62 -50.24 30.78
C GLY A 246 25.20 -49.56 29.53
N ILE A 247 26.51 -49.34 29.53
CA ILE A 247 27.24 -48.75 28.41
C ILE A 247 27.82 -49.86 27.53
N LEU A 248 27.53 -49.85 26.24
CA LEU A 248 28.24 -50.65 25.24
C LEU A 248 29.32 -49.79 24.59
N PHE A 249 30.59 -50.08 24.86
CA PHE A 249 31.73 -49.46 24.18
C PHE A 249 32.01 -50.22 22.88
N PHE A 250 31.98 -49.52 21.76
CA PHE A 250 32.01 -50.10 20.43
C PHE A 250 33.09 -49.42 19.58
N GLY A 251 34.17 -50.15 19.24
CA GLY A 251 35.36 -49.51 18.66
C GLY A 251 36.09 -50.22 17.54
N SER A 252 35.36 -50.75 16.57
CA SER A 252 35.95 -51.48 15.44
C SER A 252 35.13 -51.37 14.16
N GLY A 253 35.75 -51.64 13.00
CA GLY A 253 35.17 -51.46 11.65
C GLY A 253 34.17 -52.54 11.25
N SER A 254 33.07 -52.67 11.99
CA SER A 254 32.00 -53.59 11.66
C SER A 254 31.43 -53.31 10.25
N THR A 255 31.10 -54.38 9.53
CA THR A 255 30.65 -54.33 8.12
C THR A 255 29.22 -54.82 7.95
N TYR A 256 28.46 -54.97 9.04
CA TYR A 256 27.04 -55.31 8.93
C TYR A 256 26.25 -54.16 8.31
N THR A 257 25.19 -54.50 7.56
CA THR A 257 24.39 -53.52 6.81
C THR A 257 22.99 -53.28 7.37
N GLY A 258 22.51 -54.14 8.27
CA GLY A 258 21.23 -53.93 8.95
C GLY A 258 21.25 -52.71 9.88
N GLU A 259 20.08 -52.32 10.37
CA GLU A 259 19.95 -51.15 11.25
C GLU A 259 20.60 -51.36 12.62
N THR A 260 21.05 -50.27 13.24
CA THR A 260 21.50 -50.26 14.63
C THR A 260 20.46 -49.58 15.49
N VAL A 261 19.87 -50.28 16.46
CA VAL A 261 18.84 -49.74 17.36
C VAL A 261 19.39 -49.62 18.76
N ILE A 262 19.33 -48.44 19.37
CA ILE A 262 19.76 -48.17 20.75
C ILE A 262 18.51 -47.93 21.57
N GLN A 263 18.00 -48.96 22.24
CA GLN A 263 16.75 -48.89 22.97
C GLN A 263 16.93 -48.41 24.43
N GLN A 264 18.04 -48.78 25.07
CA GLN A 264 18.33 -48.47 26.48
C GLN A 264 19.83 -48.30 26.74
N GLY A 265 20.17 -47.56 27.78
CA GLY A 265 21.54 -47.27 28.19
C GLY A 265 22.28 -46.40 27.17
N ALA A 266 23.61 -46.55 27.13
CA ALA A 266 24.45 -45.82 26.19
C ALA A 266 25.17 -46.76 25.21
N PHE A 267 25.23 -46.35 23.94
CA PHE A 267 26.08 -46.92 22.92
C PHE A 267 27.21 -45.92 22.66
N ARG A 268 28.43 -46.24 23.10
CA ARG A 268 29.56 -45.33 23.01
C ARG A 268 30.53 -45.79 21.93
N LEU A 269 30.74 -44.96 20.91
CA LEU A 269 31.80 -45.19 19.94
C LEU A 269 33.18 -44.90 20.55
N THR A 270 34.14 -45.77 20.28
CA THR A 270 35.52 -45.68 20.75
C THR A 270 36.50 -45.93 19.61
N GLY A 271 37.67 -45.29 19.60
CA GLY A 271 38.71 -45.56 18.59
C GLY A 271 38.49 -44.86 17.23
N SER A 272 39.30 -45.23 16.22
CA SER A 272 39.47 -44.48 14.97
C SER A 272 38.63 -44.97 13.79
N ASN A 273 38.02 -46.15 13.90
CA ASN A 273 37.27 -46.78 12.82
C ASN A 273 35.78 -46.62 13.03
N ASP A 274 35.09 -46.28 11.96
CA ASP A 274 33.68 -45.95 11.96
C ASP A 274 32.79 -47.19 11.97
N GLY A 275 32.61 -47.78 13.14
CA GLY A 275 31.93 -49.07 13.29
C GLY A 275 30.46 -49.09 12.87
N LEU A 276 29.86 -47.94 12.58
CA LEU A 276 28.45 -47.81 12.19
C LEU A 276 28.26 -47.34 10.74
N VAL A 277 29.34 -47.05 10.00
CA VAL A 277 29.26 -46.47 8.65
C VAL A 277 28.42 -47.31 7.67
N ASN A 278 28.45 -48.63 7.82
CA ASN A 278 27.73 -49.56 6.94
C ASN A 278 26.29 -49.82 7.40
N SER A 279 25.93 -49.44 8.63
CA SER A 279 24.57 -49.57 9.16
C SER A 279 23.61 -48.76 8.29
N SER A 280 22.53 -49.38 7.81
CA SER A 280 21.54 -48.73 6.94
C SER A 280 20.90 -47.49 7.59
N ARG A 281 20.72 -47.51 8.92
CA ARG A 281 20.40 -46.34 9.76
C ARG A 281 20.83 -46.60 11.20
N VAL A 282 20.85 -45.56 12.03
CA VAL A 282 20.98 -45.66 13.49
C VAL A 282 19.72 -45.09 14.15
N VAL A 283 19.01 -45.91 14.92
CA VAL A 283 17.82 -45.54 15.70
C VAL A 283 18.23 -45.29 17.15
N ALA A 284 18.49 -44.04 17.51
CA ALA A 284 18.86 -43.64 18.87
C ALA A 284 17.62 -43.32 19.73
N ASN A 285 17.04 -44.34 20.38
CA ASN A 285 15.97 -44.15 21.37
C ASN A 285 16.50 -43.89 22.80
N ALA A 286 17.80 -44.12 23.03
CA ALA A 286 18.55 -43.74 24.22
C ALA A 286 19.84 -43.00 23.81
N THR A 287 20.96 -43.17 24.52
CA THR A 287 22.18 -42.39 24.27
C THR A 287 23.08 -43.03 23.22
N LEU A 288 23.35 -42.31 22.13
CA LEU A 288 24.50 -42.52 21.24
C LEU A 288 25.61 -41.54 21.63
N ASP A 289 26.73 -42.04 22.14
CA ASP A 289 27.85 -41.21 22.59
C ASP A 289 29.05 -41.35 21.65
N LEU A 290 29.39 -40.25 20.98
CA LEU A 290 30.50 -40.10 20.05
C LEU A 290 31.69 -39.37 20.67
N SER A 291 31.58 -38.86 21.90
CA SER A 291 32.61 -38.02 22.53
C SER A 291 33.94 -38.71 22.82
N PHE A 292 33.97 -40.05 22.73
CA PHE A 292 35.15 -40.89 22.94
C PHE A 292 35.69 -41.51 21.62
N ALA A 293 35.09 -41.17 20.48
CA ALA A 293 35.67 -41.52 19.19
C ALA A 293 36.99 -40.76 19.01
N SER A 294 38.05 -41.46 18.59
CA SER A 294 39.36 -40.84 18.35
C SER A 294 39.50 -40.30 16.92
N ALA A 295 38.51 -40.57 16.06
CA ALA A 295 38.35 -39.91 14.78
C ALA A 295 37.54 -38.61 14.99
N SER A 296 38.00 -37.50 14.41
CA SER A 296 37.29 -36.22 14.47
C SER A 296 35.88 -36.27 13.87
N ASN A 297 35.53 -37.33 13.13
CA ASN A 297 34.26 -37.53 12.45
C ASN A 297 33.75 -38.97 12.66
N ALA A 298 32.46 -39.14 12.92
CA ALA A 298 31.75 -40.41 12.88
C ALA A 298 30.69 -40.36 11.76
N HIS A 299 30.57 -41.41 10.96
CA HIS A 299 29.65 -41.51 9.83
C HIS A 299 28.61 -42.59 10.08
N ILE A 300 27.39 -42.25 9.73
CA ILE A 300 26.25 -43.16 9.64
C ILE A 300 25.49 -42.83 8.37
N GLN A 301 24.66 -43.74 7.87
CA GLN A 301 23.84 -43.41 6.70
C GLN A 301 22.74 -42.41 7.07
N SER A 302 21.97 -42.71 8.12
CA SER A 302 20.81 -41.92 8.55
C SER A 302 20.60 -42.01 10.06
N LEU A 303 20.01 -40.96 10.66
CA LEU A 303 19.71 -40.88 12.09
C LEU A 303 18.19 -40.84 12.32
N ALA A 304 17.71 -41.84 13.06
CA ALA A 304 16.34 -41.91 13.55
C ALA A 304 16.33 -41.96 15.08
N GLY A 305 15.18 -41.73 15.70
CA GLY A 305 15.04 -41.89 17.15
C GLY A 305 13.87 -41.11 17.75
N SER A 306 13.43 -41.56 18.92
CA SER A 306 12.37 -40.91 19.70
C SER A 306 12.85 -39.64 20.43
N SER A 307 11.92 -38.95 21.09
CA SER A 307 12.22 -37.78 21.93
C SER A 307 13.09 -38.06 23.16
N ALA A 308 13.24 -39.33 23.56
CA ALA A 308 14.18 -39.74 24.59
C ALA A 308 15.63 -39.92 24.05
N GLY A 309 15.81 -39.88 22.73
CA GLY A 309 17.10 -40.04 22.07
C GLY A 309 18.06 -38.91 22.42
N ILE A 310 19.31 -39.28 22.72
CA ILE A 310 20.39 -38.31 22.97
C ILE A 310 21.58 -38.71 22.10
N VAL A 311 22.11 -37.75 21.34
CA VAL A 311 23.41 -37.89 20.68
C VAL A 311 24.40 -36.94 21.34
N THR A 312 25.50 -37.48 21.86
CA THR A 312 26.58 -36.69 22.48
C THR A 312 27.79 -36.70 21.55
N LEU A 313 28.06 -35.56 20.92
CA LEU A 313 29.15 -35.40 19.94
C LEU A 313 30.54 -35.29 20.59
N GLY A 314 30.62 -34.68 21.78
CA GLY A 314 31.90 -34.15 22.27
C GLY A 314 32.46 -33.12 21.27
N ALA A 315 33.72 -33.29 20.85
CA ALA A 315 34.34 -32.45 19.82
C ALA A 315 34.22 -33.02 18.39
N ASN A 316 33.56 -34.18 18.22
CA ASN A 316 33.53 -34.89 16.94
C ASN A 316 32.32 -34.47 16.08
N ASN A 317 32.46 -34.51 14.75
CA ASN A 317 31.34 -34.29 13.84
C ASN A 317 30.56 -35.59 13.59
N LEU A 318 29.23 -35.48 13.47
CA LEU A 318 28.39 -36.55 12.94
C LEU A 318 28.14 -36.31 11.45
N ILE A 319 28.49 -37.29 10.61
CA ILE A 319 28.33 -37.22 9.15
C ILE A 319 27.23 -38.21 8.72
N LEU A 320 26.19 -37.70 8.08
CA LEU A 320 25.09 -38.49 7.52
C LEU A 320 25.31 -38.65 6.01
N THR A 321 25.61 -39.86 5.57
CA THR A 321 26.03 -40.11 4.19
C THR A 321 24.87 -40.31 3.22
N ASN A 322 23.72 -40.76 3.71
CA ASN A 322 22.51 -41.02 2.93
C ASN A 322 21.27 -40.88 3.83
N ALA A 323 21.01 -39.67 4.32
CA ALA A 323 19.96 -39.45 5.30
C ALA A 323 18.56 -39.75 4.72
N HIS A 324 17.66 -40.33 5.51
CA HIS A 324 16.28 -40.60 5.07
C HIS A 324 15.28 -40.71 6.24
N ASP A 325 15.63 -40.20 7.41
CA ASP A 325 14.84 -40.34 8.64
C ASP A 325 14.55 -39.01 9.33
N THR A 326 13.70 -39.10 10.35
CA THR A 326 13.46 -38.03 11.33
C THR A 326 14.06 -38.42 12.67
N PHE A 327 14.80 -37.49 13.28
CA PHE A 327 15.29 -37.62 14.65
C PHE A 327 14.53 -36.65 15.56
N ALA A 328 13.86 -37.19 16.58
CA ALA A 328 13.08 -36.42 17.55
C ALA A 328 13.83 -36.12 18.85
N GLY A 329 15.04 -36.64 19.03
CA GLY A 329 15.88 -36.41 20.20
C GLY A 329 16.78 -35.18 20.10
N THR A 330 17.73 -35.04 21.03
CA THR A 330 18.68 -33.92 21.07
C THR A 330 20.10 -34.35 20.70
N ILE A 331 20.74 -33.61 19.79
CA ILE A 331 22.19 -33.73 19.50
C ILE A 331 22.90 -32.59 20.27
N SER A 332 23.99 -32.90 20.98
CA SER A 332 24.71 -31.97 21.85
C SER A 332 26.23 -32.11 21.75
N GLY A 333 26.99 -31.06 22.07
CA GLY A 333 28.45 -31.04 22.07
C GLY A 333 29.05 -29.93 21.22
N THR A 334 30.38 -29.78 21.22
CA THR A 334 31.06 -28.72 20.44
C THR A 334 31.31 -29.11 18.99
N GLY A 335 31.18 -30.39 18.64
CA GLY A 335 31.22 -30.88 17.26
C GLY A 335 30.00 -30.47 16.43
N GLY A 336 30.07 -30.70 15.13
CA GLY A 336 29.05 -30.32 14.14
C GLY A 336 28.25 -31.48 13.56
N LEU A 337 27.29 -31.14 12.70
CA LEU A 337 26.48 -32.07 11.91
C LEU A 337 26.75 -31.84 10.43
N GLN A 338 27.07 -32.90 9.68
CA GLN A 338 27.26 -32.84 8.24
C GLN A 338 26.32 -33.80 7.51
N LEU A 339 25.68 -33.34 6.44
CA LEU A 339 24.93 -34.16 5.50
C LEU A 339 25.66 -34.20 4.16
N THR A 340 25.83 -35.38 3.58
CA THR A 340 26.42 -35.56 2.24
C THR A 340 25.47 -36.19 1.23
N GLY A 341 24.20 -36.38 1.59
CA GLY A 341 23.16 -36.93 0.73
C GLY A 341 21.84 -37.18 1.47
N GLY A 342 20.76 -37.36 0.72
CA GLY A 342 19.44 -37.73 1.26
C GLY A 342 18.71 -36.59 1.99
N THR A 343 17.72 -36.89 2.84
CA THR A 343 16.98 -35.94 3.68
C THR A 343 17.01 -36.36 5.15
N GLN A 344 17.57 -35.53 6.03
CA GLN A 344 17.45 -35.68 7.48
C GLN A 344 16.44 -34.66 8.00
N ALA A 345 15.44 -35.12 8.76
CA ALA A 345 14.57 -34.23 9.52
C ALA A 345 14.98 -34.18 11.00
N LEU A 346 14.95 -32.99 11.60
CA LEU A 346 15.13 -32.77 13.04
C LEU A 346 13.85 -32.13 13.58
N SER A 347 13.19 -32.79 14.54
CA SER A 347 11.90 -32.35 15.07
C SER A 347 11.94 -31.74 16.47
N SER A 348 13.13 -31.62 17.05
CA SER A 348 13.40 -31.05 18.37
C SER A 348 14.55 -30.03 18.34
N VAL A 349 14.69 -29.27 19.43
CA VAL A 349 15.80 -28.32 19.59
C VAL A 349 17.12 -29.07 19.76
N GLN A 350 18.11 -28.68 18.97
CA GLN A 350 19.45 -29.22 18.99
C GLN A 350 20.41 -28.30 19.75
N ALA A 351 21.33 -28.89 20.51
CA ALA A 351 22.24 -28.21 21.44
C ALA A 351 23.72 -28.33 21.05
N TYR A 352 24.03 -28.74 19.82
CA TYR A 352 25.41 -28.77 19.34
C TYR A 352 25.85 -27.38 18.86
N SER A 353 27.11 -27.02 19.09
CA SER A 353 27.65 -25.70 18.75
C SER A 353 28.60 -25.68 17.56
N GLY A 354 29.01 -26.84 17.05
CA GLY A 354 29.76 -26.94 15.80
C GLY A 354 28.92 -26.56 14.59
N ALA A 355 29.55 -26.45 13.43
CA ALA A 355 28.86 -26.04 12.20
C ALA A 355 27.88 -27.11 11.72
N THR A 356 26.78 -26.66 11.11
CA THR A 356 25.87 -27.50 10.33
C THR A 356 26.26 -27.39 8.86
N THR A 357 26.77 -28.47 8.27
CA THR A 357 27.23 -28.50 6.87
C THR A 357 26.34 -29.39 6.03
N ILE A 358 25.65 -28.82 5.04
CA ILE A 358 24.83 -29.58 4.09
C ILE A 358 25.63 -29.60 2.78
N THR A 359 26.49 -30.61 2.61
CA THR A 359 27.28 -30.77 1.38
C THR A 359 26.38 -31.07 0.18
N SER A 360 25.36 -31.90 0.37
CA SER A 360 24.27 -32.17 -0.57
C SER A 360 23.06 -32.72 0.19
N GLY A 361 21.94 -32.95 -0.48
CA GLY A 361 20.71 -33.42 0.17
C GLY A 361 19.94 -32.30 0.88
N THR A 362 19.07 -32.65 1.83
CA THR A 362 18.21 -31.72 2.58
C THR A 362 18.34 -31.93 4.08
N LEU A 363 18.62 -30.87 4.83
CA LEU A 363 18.34 -30.83 6.27
C LEU A 363 17.00 -30.12 6.48
N ALA A 364 15.99 -30.84 6.98
CA ALA A 364 14.68 -30.31 7.26
C ALA A 364 14.48 -30.09 8.76
N LEU A 365 14.17 -28.87 9.17
CA LEU A 365 13.66 -28.60 10.52
C LEU A 365 12.13 -28.70 10.48
N THR A 366 11.58 -29.56 11.33
CA THR A 366 10.13 -29.82 11.39
C THR A 366 9.60 -29.66 12.81
N GLY A 367 8.32 -29.39 13.01
CA GLY A 367 7.74 -29.31 14.36
C GLY A 367 8.44 -28.28 15.25
N GLY A 368 9.09 -28.73 16.33
CA GLY A 368 9.89 -27.92 17.25
C GLY A 368 11.41 -27.93 16.96
N GLY A 369 11.80 -28.39 15.76
CA GLY A 369 13.17 -28.43 15.29
C GLY A 369 13.85 -27.07 15.37
N ASP A 370 15.07 -27.02 15.94
CA ASP A 370 15.86 -25.79 15.93
C ASP A 370 17.36 -26.11 16.02
N ILE A 371 18.18 -25.33 15.33
CA ILE A 371 19.64 -25.44 15.33
C ILE A 371 20.32 -24.12 15.72
N ALA A 372 19.64 -23.26 16.46
CA ALA A 372 20.15 -21.94 16.86
C ALA A 372 21.51 -21.96 17.60
N ALA A 373 21.86 -23.08 18.24
CA ALA A 373 23.16 -23.26 18.88
C ALA A 373 24.31 -23.48 17.87
N SER A 374 24.02 -23.92 16.64
CA SER A 374 25.01 -24.15 15.58
C SER A 374 25.77 -22.88 15.27
N SER A 375 27.11 -22.95 15.18
CA SER A 375 27.95 -21.78 14.89
C SER A 375 27.79 -21.20 13.48
N GLN A 376 27.38 -22.03 12.52
CA GLN A 376 27.14 -21.64 11.13
C GLN A 376 26.26 -22.70 10.43
N VAL A 377 25.52 -22.29 9.41
CA VAL A 377 24.94 -23.20 8.40
C VAL A 377 25.67 -22.99 7.07
N ILE A 378 26.27 -24.07 6.54
CA ILE A 378 26.89 -24.11 5.22
C ILE A 378 25.96 -24.92 4.29
N ALA A 379 25.09 -24.25 3.56
CA ALA A 379 24.06 -24.85 2.71
C ALA A 379 24.53 -24.98 1.26
N ASN A 380 25.23 -26.08 0.91
CA ASN A 380 25.52 -26.46 -0.47
C ASN A 380 24.44 -27.40 -1.05
N GLY A 381 23.72 -28.13 -0.19
CA GLY A 381 22.40 -28.72 -0.47
C GLY A 381 21.27 -27.78 -0.04
N THR A 382 20.16 -28.34 0.44
CA THR A 382 18.98 -27.59 0.88
C THR A 382 18.88 -27.52 2.40
N PHE A 383 18.81 -26.31 2.95
CA PHE A 383 18.35 -26.07 4.32
C PHE A 383 16.85 -25.74 4.29
N ASN A 384 16.01 -26.63 4.81
CA ASN A 384 14.56 -26.48 4.76
C ASN A 384 14.00 -26.20 6.17
N ILE A 385 13.31 -25.07 6.34
CA ILE A 385 12.64 -24.69 7.58
C ILE A 385 11.10 -24.61 7.42
N ALA A 386 10.57 -24.98 6.25
CA ALA A 386 9.16 -24.89 5.93
C ALA A 386 8.27 -25.72 6.87
N GLY A 387 8.80 -26.82 7.41
CA GLY A 387 8.10 -27.75 8.30
C GLY A 387 8.01 -27.31 9.77
N LEU A 388 8.59 -26.16 10.14
CA LEU A 388 8.52 -25.66 11.51
C LEU A 388 7.07 -25.31 11.91
N SER A 389 6.76 -25.47 13.20
CA SER A 389 5.48 -25.05 13.79
C SER A 389 5.49 -23.59 14.24
N GLY A 390 6.66 -23.06 14.64
CA GLY A 390 6.85 -21.66 15.05
C GLY A 390 6.98 -20.68 13.89
N ILE A 391 7.37 -19.44 14.17
CA ILE A 391 7.55 -18.39 13.14
C ILE A 391 8.82 -18.58 12.29
N GLY A 392 9.75 -19.42 12.72
CA GLY A 392 11.03 -19.66 12.05
C GLY A 392 12.13 -20.07 13.01
N THR A 393 13.40 -19.88 12.62
CA THR A 393 14.60 -20.20 13.40
C THR A 393 15.63 -19.08 13.25
N SER A 394 16.57 -19.00 14.20
CA SER A 394 17.71 -18.09 14.15
C SER A 394 19.01 -18.87 14.03
N ILE A 395 19.92 -18.45 13.16
CA ILE A 395 21.27 -18.99 13.04
C ILE A 395 22.31 -17.85 13.09
N PRO A 396 23.54 -18.07 13.55
CA PRO A 396 24.54 -17.00 13.56
C PRO A 396 24.98 -16.60 12.15
N ARG A 397 25.24 -17.57 11.28
CA ARG A 397 25.91 -17.38 9.99
C ARG A 397 25.33 -18.29 8.91
N LEU A 398 25.22 -17.80 7.68
CA LEU A 398 24.76 -18.56 6.51
C LEU A 398 25.75 -18.41 5.33
N SER A 399 26.21 -19.53 4.80
CA SER A 399 27.05 -19.60 3.60
C SER A 399 26.66 -20.79 2.72
N GLY A 400 27.28 -20.90 1.53
CA GLY A 400 27.08 -22.01 0.59
C GLY A 400 26.43 -21.62 -0.73
N THR A 401 26.28 -22.60 -1.63
CA THR A 401 25.81 -22.42 -3.01
C THR A 401 24.47 -23.09 -3.32
N GLY A 402 23.84 -23.72 -2.33
CA GLY A 402 22.63 -24.52 -2.49
C GLY A 402 21.33 -23.72 -2.32
N GLY A 403 20.38 -24.27 -1.57
CA GLY A 403 19.06 -23.68 -1.36
C GLY A 403 18.71 -23.48 0.10
N VAL A 404 17.91 -22.46 0.38
CA VAL A 404 17.15 -22.32 1.63
C VAL A 404 15.67 -22.30 1.29
N ASP A 405 14.91 -23.27 1.80
CA ASP A 405 13.45 -23.29 1.68
C ASP A 405 12.82 -22.78 2.98
N LEU A 406 12.27 -21.57 2.92
CA LEU A 406 11.63 -20.93 4.06
C LEU A 406 10.21 -21.46 4.30
N GLY A 407 9.53 -22.02 3.30
CA GLY A 407 8.07 -22.11 3.31
C GLY A 407 7.47 -20.74 3.63
N ALA A 408 6.68 -20.64 4.71
CA ALA A 408 6.10 -19.39 5.22
C ALA A 408 6.85 -18.82 6.45
N LYS A 409 8.09 -19.26 6.72
CA LYS A 409 8.83 -18.96 7.95
C LYS A 409 9.87 -17.86 7.78
N THR A 410 10.31 -17.27 8.88
CA THR A 410 11.38 -16.27 8.88
C THR A 410 12.70 -16.89 9.29
N LEU A 411 13.73 -16.76 8.47
CA LEU A 411 15.11 -17.07 8.88
C LEU A 411 15.74 -15.81 9.49
N SER A 412 16.23 -15.91 10.73
CA SER A 412 17.00 -14.85 11.36
C SER A 412 18.50 -15.17 11.32
N ILE A 413 19.33 -14.23 10.86
CA ILE A 413 20.79 -14.33 10.84
C ILE A 413 21.35 -13.31 11.84
N THR A 414 22.07 -13.78 12.85
CA THR A 414 22.36 -12.94 14.04
C THR A 414 23.77 -12.37 14.11
N ALA A 415 24.75 -12.97 13.43
CA ALA A 415 26.16 -12.58 13.46
C ALA A 415 26.84 -12.87 12.12
N ALA A 416 26.26 -12.39 11.02
CA ALA A 416 26.68 -12.73 9.67
C ALA A 416 28.13 -12.31 9.37
N ASN A 417 28.85 -13.12 8.59
CA ASN A 417 30.21 -12.78 8.14
C ASN A 417 30.52 -13.37 6.74
N ASP A 418 29.50 -13.77 5.99
CA ASP A 418 29.67 -14.68 4.85
C ASP A 418 28.89 -14.23 3.62
N THR A 419 29.26 -14.85 2.50
CA THR A 419 28.51 -14.82 1.25
C THR A 419 27.70 -16.10 1.10
N PHE A 420 26.40 -15.96 0.84
CA PHE A 420 25.52 -17.02 0.36
C PHE A 420 25.28 -16.81 -1.14
N ALA A 421 25.75 -17.77 -1.94
CA ALA A 421 25.64 -17.74 -3.39
C ALA A 421 24.44 -18.54 -3.92
N GLY A 422 23.76 -19.27 -3.03
CA GLY A 422 22.56 -20.02 -3.33
C GLY A 422 21.30 -19.16 -3.45
N VAL A 423 20.15 -19.84 -3.44
CA VAL A 423 18.81 -19.22 -3.53
C VAL A 423 18.05 -19.42 -2.22
N ILE A 424 17.59 -18.33 -1.61
CA ILE A 424 16.58 -18.36 -0.55
C ILE A 424 15.20 -18.22 -1.21
N GLY A 425 14.28 -19.15 -0.96
CA GLY A 425 12.94 -19.20 -1.54
C GLY A 425 11.84 -19.42 -0.51
N GLY A 426 10.57 -19.25 -0.93
CA GLY A 426 9.38 -19.40 -0.09
C GLY A 426 8.59 -18.10 0.12
N SER A 427 7.41 -18.17 0.70
CA SER A 427 6.62 -16.98 1.09
C SER A 427 7.10 -16.31 2.39
N GLY A 428 8.03 -16.95 3.09
CA GLY A 428 8.68 -16.48 4.30
C GLY A 428 9.66 -15.32 4.10
N GLY A 429 10.20 -14.82 5.21
CA GLY A 429 11.06 -13.63 5.25
C GLY A 429 12.48 -13.88 5.73
N LEU A 430 13.31 -12.83 5.68
CA LEU A 430 14.69 -12.83 6.15
C LEU A 430 14.88 -11.69 7.16
N THR A 431 15.49 -11.98 8.31
CA THR A 431 15.85 -10.97 9.30
C THR A 431 17.35 -11.00 9.58
N LEU A 432 18.05 -9.89 9.36
CA LEU A 432 19.44 -9.71 9.76
C LEU A 432 19.51 -8.84 11.01
N THR A 433 20.16 -9.32 12.07
CA THR A 433 20.31 -8.57 13.33
C THR A 433 21.75 -8.15 13.62
N GLY A 434 22.74 -8.66 12.90
CA GLY A 434 24.14 -8.32 13.11
C GLY A 434 25.09 -8.88 12.05
N GLY A 435 26.26 -8.26 11.93
CA GLY A 435 27.30 -8.65 10.98
C GLY A 435 26.99 -8.27 9.52
N THR A 436 27.73 -8.84 8.57
CA THR A 436 27.50 -8.61 7.13
C THR A 436 27.09 -9.92 6.46
N GLN A 437 25.86 -9.97 5.95
CA GLN A 437 25.40 -11.06 5.09
C GLN A 437 25.44 -10.58 3.64
N THR A 438 26.25 -11.24 2.82
CA THR A 438 26.26 -11.00 1.38
C THR A 438 25.41 -12.04 0.68
N LEU A 439 24.49 -11.61 -0.18
CA LEU A 439 23.72 -12.47 -1.09
C LEU A 439 24.24 -12.23 -2.51
N SER A 440 24.78 -13.27 -3.15
CA SER A 440 25.25 -13.19 -4.54
C SER A 440 24.37 -13.96 -5.54
N GLY A 441 23.51 -14.84 -5.04
CA GLY A 441 22.46 -15.51 -5.82
C GLY A 441 21.16 -14.70 -5.89
N ALA A 442 20.32 -15.01 -6.89
CA ALA A 442 19.00 -14.40 -7.04
C ALA A 442 18.00 -15.05 -6.08
N ASN A 443 17.61 -14.35 -5.03
CA ASN A 443 16.68 -14.88 -4.02
C ASN A 443 15.24 -14.61 -4.43
N THR A 444 14.39 -15.62 -4.26
CA THR A 444 13.01 -15.62 -4.77
C THR A 444 11.95 -15.52 -3.70
N TYR A 445 12.35 -15.47 -2.43
CA TYR A 445 11.42 -15.34 -1.31
C TYR A 445 10.59 -14.04 -1.38
N SER A 446 9.33 -14.10 -0.95
CA SER A 446 8.39 -12.97 -1.06
C SER A 446 8.01 -12.30 0.26
N GLY A 447 8.38 -12.89 1.40
CA GLY A 447 8.20 -12.26 2.69
C GLY A 447 9.12 -11.05 2.90
N VAL A 448 8.94 -10.40 4.04
CA VAL A 448 9.65 -9.17 4.40
C VAL A 448 11.13 -9.45 4.63
N THR A 449 11.99 -8.55 4.13
CA THR A 449 13.41 -8.48 4.50
C THR A 449 13.58 -7.42 5.57
N THR A 450 14.02 -7.79 6.77
CA THR A 450 14.24 -6.87 7.89
C THR A 450 15.71 -6.81 8.25
N ILE A 451 16.28 -5.61 8.29
CA ILE A 451 17.68 -5.38 8.65
C ILE A 451 17.69 -4.51 9.91
N THR A 452 17.76 -5.16 11.08
CA THR A 452 17.75 -4.47 12.40
C THR A 452 19.16 -4.16 12.90
N GLY A 453 20.17 -4.85 12.41
CA GLY A 453 21.58 -4.57 12.69
C GLY A 453 22.47 -5.13 11.59
N GLY A 454 23.68 -4.58 11.45
CA GLY A 454 24.63 -5.02 10.44
C GLY A 454 24.33 -4.54 9.01
N THR A 455 24.84 -5.27 8.02
CA THR A 455 24.73 -4.97 6.59
C THR A 455 24.19 -6.18 5.82
N LEU A 456 23.06 -6.02 5.14
CA LEU A 456 22.65 -6.93 4.08
C LEU A 456 23.19 -6.41 2.76
N ALA A 457 24.17 -7.10 2.18
CA ALA A 457 24.80 -6.72 0.93
C ALA A 457 24.28 -7.60 -0.22
N LEU A 458 23.95 -6.99 -1.35
CA LEU A 458 23.74 -7.67 -2.63
C LEU A 458 25.00 -7.49 -3.48
N SER A 459 25.50 -8.59 -4.03
CA SER A 459 26.72 -8.60 -4.84
C SER A 459 26.55 -9.43 -6.11
N GLY A 460 27.35 -9.17 -7.15
CA GLY A 460 27.24 -9.92 -8.40
C GLY A 460 25.84 -9.84 -9.00
N THR A 461 25.16 -10.98 -9.12
CA THR A 461 23.77 -11.12 -9.60
C THR A 461 22.74 -11.17 -8.46
N GLY A 462 23.15 -10.84 -7.23
CA GLY A 462 22.32 -10.90 -6.04
C GLY A 462 21.03 -10.08 -6.19
N SER A 463 19.90 -10.66 -5.82
CA SER A 463 18.61 -9.97 -5.84
C SER A 463 17.68 -10.46 -4.74
N ILE A 464 16.76 -9.58 -4.34
CA ILE A 464 15.65 -9.84 -3.40
C ILE A 464 14.35 -9.22 -3.92
N GLY A 465 14.20 -9.12 -5.25
CA GLY A 465 13.16 -8.29 -5.87
C GLY A 465 11.72 -8.73 -5.61
N ASN A 466 11.53 -9.98 -5.19
CA ASN A 466 10.23 -10.50 -4.78
C ASN A 466 9.87 -10.13 -3.33
N SER A 467 10.83 -9.69 -2.51
CA SER A 467 10.56 -9.31 -1.13
C SER A 467 9.52 -8.20 -1.10
N SER A 468 8.44 -8.44 -0.35
CA SER A 468 7.30 -7.52 -0.23
C SER A 468 7.71 -6.15 0.29
N HIS A 469 8.62 -6.11 1.26
CA HIS A 469 9.18 -4.89 1.82
C HIS A 469 10.63 -5.13 2.27
N VAL A 470 11.49 -4.13 2.08
CA VAL A 470 12.80 -4.06 2.74
C VAL A 470 12.71 -3.03 3.86
N VAL A 471 12.79 -3.49 5.11
CA VAL A 471 12.87 -2.65 6.31
C VAL A 471 14.34 -2.48 6.68
N ALA A 472 14.97 -1.44 6.15
CA ALA A 472 16.38 -1.13 6.36
C ALA A 472 16.57 -0.21 7.59
N ASN A 473 16.60 -0.79 8.80
CA ASN A 473 16.92 -0.05 10.03
C ASN A 473 18.43 0.03 10.31
N SER A 474 19.25 -0.77 9.61
CA SER A 474 20.71 -0.68 9.60
C SER A 474 21.23 -0.43 8.18
N VAL A 475 22.00 -1.30 7.53
CA VAL A 475 22.53 -1.04 6.18
C VAL A 475 21.98 -2.02 5.15
N PHE A 476 21.35 -1.50 4.11
CA PHE A 476 21.07 -2.22 2.87
C PHE A 476 22.06 -1.77 1.80
N ASP A 477 22.93 -2.65 1.35
CA ASP A 477 24.02 -2.32 0.42
C ASP A 477 23.80 -3.04 -0.91
N ILE A 478 23.70 -2.28 -2.01
CA ILE A 478 23.60 -2.81 -3.37
C ILE A 478 24.83 -2.47 -4.22
N SER A 479 25.85 -1.85 -3.62
CA SER A 479 27.02 -1.33 -4.33
C SER A 479 27.86 -2.42 -5.02
N GLY A 480 27.83 -3.65 -4.49
CA GLY A 480 28.58 -4.80 -4.99
C GLY A 480 27.96 -5.50 -6.21
N LEU A 481 26.81 -5.04 -6.71
CA LEU A 481 26.17 -5.62 -7.89
C LEU A 481 27.03 -5.42 -9.16
N THR A 482 27.00 -6.39 -10.08
CA THR A 482 27.66 -6.23 -11.39
C THR A 482 26.77 -5.50 -12.39
N GLY A 483 25.44 -5.67 -12.30
CA GLY A 483 24.45 -4.96 -13.11
C GLY A 483 24.35 -3.47 -12.77
N ALA A 484 23.45 -2.75 -13.46
CA ALA A 484 23.21 -1.33 -13.23
C ALA A 484 22.42 -1.03 -11.94
N GLY A 485 21.80 -2.04 -11.32
CA GLY A 485 20.85 -1.86 -10.23
C GLY A 485 20.13 -3.15 -9.86
N THR A 486 19.16 -3.01 -8.97
CA THR A 486 18.23 -4.07 -8.57
C THR A 486 16.85 -3.48 -8.28
N SER A 487 15.83 -4.32 -8.24
CA SER A 487 14.49 -3.94 -7.82
C SER A 487 14.14 -4.53 -6.46
N ILE A 488 13.27 -3.84 -5.74
CA ILE A 488 12.51 -4.32 -4.58
C ILE A 488 11.08 -3.76 -4.69
N GLN A 489 10.12 -4.34 -3.96
CA GLN A 489 8.76 -3.80 -3.99
C GLN A 489 8.66 -2.46 -3.27
N SER A 490 9.06 -2.40 -1.99
CA SER A 490 8.94 -1.20 -1.16
C SER A 490 10.12 -1.05 -0.19
N LEU A 491 10.41 0.18 0.22
CA LEU A 491 11.53 0.54 1.11
C LEU A 491 11.04 1.29 2.36
N ALA A 492 11.32 0.72 3.52
CA ALA A 492 11.04 1.27 4.84
C ALA A 492 12.28 1.30 5.74
N GLY A 493 12.16 1.92 6.91
CA GLY A 493 13.19 1.91 7.96
C GLY A 493 13.96 3.23 8.09
N SER A 494 14.91 3.25 9.02
CA SER A 494 15.63 4.47 9.45
C SER A 494 17.15 4.42 9.25
N GLY A 495 17.66 3.39 8.56
CA GLY A 495 19.08 3.12 8.40
C GLY A 495 19.72 3.82 7.20
N ASN A 496 20.66 3.13 6.53
CA ASN A 496 21.30 3.59 5.31
C ASN A 496 21.03 2.63 4.15
N VAL A 497 20.80 3.20 2.97
CA VAL A 497 20.91 2.47 1.69
C VAL A 497 22.19 2.90 1.00
N ALA A 498 23.11 1.97 0.79
CA ALA A 498 24.36 2.19 0.07
C ALA A 498 24.20 1.75 -1.39
N LEU A 499 24.04 2.73 -2.28
CA LEU A 499 23.82 2.46 -3.71
C LEU A 499 25.11 2.12 -4.46
N GLY A 500 26.28 2.60 -4.01
CA GLY A 500 27.46 2.68 -4.88
C GLY A 500 27.11 3.46 -6.15
N ALA A 501 27.42 2.90 -7.32
CA ALA A 501 27.02 3.47 -8.62
C ALA A 501 25.72 2.87 -9.20
N LYS A 502 24.87 2.25 -8.36
CA LYS A 502 23.72 1.43 -8.79
C LYS A 502 22.39 2.13 -8.59
N THR A 503 21.41 1.79 -9.41
CA THR A 503 20.03 2.28 -9.24
C THR A 503 19.20 1.29 -8.41
N LEU A 504 18.56 1.77 -7.35
CA LEU A 504 17.53 1.02 -6.65
C LEU A 504 16.16 1.33 -7.26
N THR A 505 15.45 0.32 -7.75
CA THR A 505 14.11 0.47 -8.30
C THR A 505 13.04 -0.03 -7.31
N LEU A 506 12.07 0.82 -6.99
CA LEU A 506 10.91 0.50 -6.17
C LEU A 506 9.71 0.24 -7.08
N THR A 507 9.18 -0.98 -7.06
CA THR A 507 8.15 -1.40 -8.03
C THR A 507 6.72 -1.27 -7.52
N ASN A 508 6.52 -1.28 -6.20
CA ASN A 508 5.22 -1.18 -5.54
C ASN A 508 5.38 -0.49 -4.17
N ALA A 509 5.89 0.73 -4.18
CA ALA A 509 6.20 1.44 -2.95
C ALA A 509 4.94 1.71 -2.13
N SER A 510 5.03 1.53 -0.81
CA SER A 510 3.91 1.79 0.11
C SER A 510 4.37 2.29 1.47
N ASP A 511 5.64 2.65 1.60
CA ASP A 511 6.30 2.90 2.88
C ASP A 511 6.91 4.30 3.01
N THR A 512 7.32 4.59 4.24
CA THR A 512 8.18 5.71 4.60
C THR A 512 9.59 5.22 4.90
N PHE A 513 10.57 5.81 4.24
CA PHE A 513 11.98 5.65 4.58
C PHE A 513 12.47 6.92 5.30
N ALA A 514 12.85 6.76 6.56
CA ALA A 514 13.40 7.82 7.42
C ALA A 514 14.93 7.83 7.45
N GLY A 515 15.55 6.86 6.79
CA GLY A 515 16.99 6.74 6.67
C GLY A 515 17.60 7.59 5.56
N ALA A 516 18.88 7.37 5.29
CA ALA A 516 19.63 8.06 4.25
C ALA A 516 20.02 7.12 3.10
N ILE A 517 19.66 7.49 1.87
CA ILE A 517 20.14 6.85 0.63
C ILE A 517 21.40 7.61 0.16
N LYS A 518 22.48 6.88 -0.10
CA LYS A 518 23.81 7.43 -0.41
C LYS A 518 24.47 6.71 -1.59
N GLY A 519 25.39 7.39 -2.27
CA GLY A 519 26.18 6.84 -3.38
C GLY A 519 26.07 7.66 -4.65
N THR A 520 26.80 7.28 -5.70
CA THR A 520 26.72 7.94 -7.01
C THR A 520 25.60 7.42 -7.91
N GLY A 521 24.95 6.33 -7.48
CA GLY A 521 23.80 5.71 -8.13
C GLY A 521 22.48 6.46 -7.89
N GLY A 522 21.40 5.93 -8.45
CA GLY A 522 20.08 6.59 -8.50
C GLY A 522 18.95 5.86 -7.77
N LEU A 523 17.78 6.48 -7.81
CA LEU A 523 16.53 5.92 -7.29
C LEU A 523 15.50 5.91 -8.42
N ALA A 524 14.80 4.79 -8.61
CA ALA A 524 13.70 4.71 -9.57
C ALA A 524 12.41 4.26 -8.85
N LEU A 525 11.28 4.86 -9.21
CA LEU A 525 9.96 4.51 -8.72
C LEU A 525 9.05 4.21 -9.92
N THR A 526 8.53 2.98 -9.99
CA THR A 526 7.66 2.54 -11.09
C THR A 526 6.21 2.30 -10.67
N GLY A 527 5.90 2.38 -9.37
CA GLY A 527 4.54 2.17 -8.86
C GLY A 527 4.43 2.45 -7.36
N GLY A 528 3.21 2.76 -6.92
CA GLY A 528 2.91 3.02 -5.50
C GLY A 528 3.30 4.43 -5.02
N THR A 529 3.42 4.61 -3.71
CA THR A 529 3.86 5.87 -3.09
C THR A 529 5.06 5.61 -2.17
N GLN A 530 6.21 6.22 -2.48
CA GLN A 530 7.37 6.22 -1.59
C GLN A 530 7.42 7.56 -0.84
N ILE A 531 7.49 7.52 0.49
CA ILE A 531 7.77 8.71 1.31
C ILE A 531 9.24 8.71 1.70
N LEU A 532 9.95 9.81 1.46
CA LEU A 532 11.30 10.04 1.98
C LEU A 532 11.22 11.09 3.09
N SER A 533 11.70 10.75 4.29
CA SER A 533 11.71 11.66 5.46
C SER A 533 13.09 11.83 6.09
N GLY A 534 14.08 11.02 5.69
CA GLY A 534 15.49 11.24 6.00
C GLY A 534 16.20 12.03 4.91
N ILE A 535 17.36 12.59 5.25
CA ILE A 535 18.19 13.38 4.32
C ILE A 535 18.92 12.41 3.37
N ASN A 536 18.64 12.55 2.08
CA ASN A 536 19.25 11.73 1.04
C ASN A 536 20.39 12.49 0.33
N SER A 537 21.47 11.79 0.00
CA SER A 537 22.68 12.41 -0.55
C SER A 537 23.26 11.66 -1.76
N TYR A 538 22.44 10.85 -2.43
CA TYR A 538 22.86 10.16 -3.65
C TYR A 538 22.85 11.10 -4.86
N SER A 539 23.81 10.96 -5.78
CA SER A 539 23.95 11.90 -6.92
C SER A 539 23.37 11.40 -8.24
N GLY A 540 23.10 10.10 -8.38
CA GLY A 540 22.47 9.56 -9.59
C GLY A 540 21.02 10.01 -9.70
N ALA A 541 20.45 9.86 -10.89
CA ALA A 541 19.11 10.37 -11.19
C ALA A 541 18.01 9.73 -10.32
N THR A 542 17.01 10.53 -9.97
CA THR A 542 15.74 10.08 -9.41
C THR A 542 14.70 10.03 -10.52
N THR A 543 14.23 8.85 -10.89
CA THR A 543 13.25 8.68 -11.98
C THR A 543 11.93 8.15 -11.43
N VAL A 544 10.86 8.92 -11.59
CA VAL A 544 9.50 8.48 -11.27
C VAL A 544 8.77 8.20 -12.57
N SER A 545 8.59 6.93 -12.92
CA SER A 545 7.88 6.48 -14.12
C SER A 545 6.49 5.93 -13.82
N GLY A 546 6.17 5.70 -12.54
CA GLY A 546 4.83 5.38 -12.06
C GLY A 546 4.67 5.75 -10.58
N GLY A 547 3.47 6.10 -10.16
CA GLY A 547 3.17 6.40 -8.75
C GLY A 547 3.54 7.81 -8.28
N THR A 548 3.85 7.94 -6.99
CA THR A 548 4.13 9.21 -6.31
C THR A 548 5.40 9.13 -5.47
N LEU A 549 6.34 10.04 -5.71
CA LEU A 549 7.44 10.29 -4.77
C LEU A 549 7.04 11.45 -3.87
N ARG A 550 6.93 11.20 -2.56
CA ARG A 550 6.45 12.15 -1.58
C ARG A 550 7.51 12.54 -0.55
N ALA A 551 7.62 13.81 -0.22
CA ALA A 551 8.43 14.27 0.90
C ALA A 551 7.68 14.07 2.23
N GLY A 552 8.40 13.58 3.24
CA GLY A 552 7.94 13.43 4.62
C GLY A 552 8.61 14.39 5.60
N ALA A 553 9.64 15.12 5.15
CA ALA A 553 10.34 16.16 5.89
C ALA A 553 10.97 17.16 4.89
N ALA A 554 11.41 18.32 5.38
CA ALA A 554 12.20 19.26 4.58
C ALA A 554 13.55 18.64 4.17
N ASP A 555 14.05 18.98 2.99
CA ASP A 555 15.35 18.52 2.45
C ASP A 555 15.51 16.99 2.41
N ALA A 556 14.41 16.26 2.30
CA ALA A 556 14.42 14.81 2.21
C ALA A 556 14.83 14.32 0.82
N PHE A 557 14.49 15.05 -0.25
CA PHE A 557 14.97 14.73 -1.60
C PHE A 557 16.45 15.08 -1.72
N SER A 558 17.19 14.33 -2.54
CA SER A 558 18.62 14.60 -2.74
C SER A 558 18.84 15.89 -3.54
N SER A 559 19.46 16.88 -2.89
CA SER A 559 19.75 18.21 -3.44
C SER A 559 20.68 18.22 -4.65
N VAL A 560 21.40 17.13 -4.89
CA VAL A 560 22.32 16.95 -6.02
C VAL A 560 21.80 15.97 -7.07
N SER A 561 20.67 15.29 -6.82
CA SER A 561 20.07 14.34 -7.77
C SER A 561 19.14 15.07 -8.74
N ALA A 562 19.30 14.82 -10.04
CA ALA A 562 18.32 15.25 -11.03
C ALA A 562 17.06 14.39 -10.94
N VAL A 563 15.89 15.02 -10.83
CA VAL A 563 14.58 14.36 -10.77
C VAL A 563 13.91 14.38 -12.14
N THR A 564 13.41 13.24 -12.59
CA THR A 564 12.57 13.11 -13.79
C THR A 564 11.22 12.53 -13.41
N ALA A 565 10.15 13.29 -13.61
CA ALA A 565 8.77 12.86 -13.40
C ALA A 565 8.11 12.55 -14.75
N GLY A 566 7.75 11.29 -14.96
CA GLY A 566 7.07 10.81 -16.17
C GLY A 566 5.59 11.22 -16.22
N ALA A 567 4.97 11.09 -17.38
CA ALA A 567 3.54 11.34 -17.56
C ALA A 567 2.70 10.46 -16.60
N GLY A 568 1.67 11.03 -15.99
CA GLY A 568 0.81 10.33 -15.02
C GLY A 568 1.40 10.12 -13.62
N THR A 569 2.63 10.60 -13.36
CA THR A 569 3.28 10.52 -12.05
C THR A 569 3.12 11.79 -11.24
N THR A 570 3.37 11.71 -9.93
CA THR A 570 3.35 12.88 -9.03
C THR A 570 4.66 13.01 -8.26
N ILE A 571 5.22 14.21 -8.25
CA ILE A 571 6.20 14.66 -7.25
C ILE A 571 5.43 15.48 -6.23
N ASP A 572 5.39 15.00 -4.99
CA ASP A 572 4.58 15.57 -3.93
C ASP A 572 5.45 16.07 -2.79
N LEU A 573 5.55 17.39 -2.62
CA LEU A 573 6.36 17.96 -1.55
C LEU A 573 5.61 17.94 -0.20
N ASN A 574 4.31 17.68 -0.21
CA ASN A 574 3.49 17.52 1.01
C ASN A 574 3.64 18.64 2.05
N GLY A 575 3.88 19.88 1.61
CA GLY A 575 4.09 21.05 2.46
C GLY A 575 5.54 21.25 2.95
N PHE A 576 6.48 20.40 2.54
CA PHE A 576 7.89 20.47 2.93
C PHE A 576 8.75 20.98 1.78
N SER A 577 9.42 22.12 1.97
CA SER A 577 10.34 22.64 0.96
C SER A 577 11.49 21.66 0.67
N GLN A 578 11.80 21.48 -0.61
CA GLN A 578 12.83 20.54 -1.09
C GLN A 578 13.85 21.22 -2.00
N VAL A 579 15.05 20.67 -2.05
CA VAL A 579 16.07 21.00 -3.05
C VAL A 579 16.34 19.77 -3.93
N VAL A 580 16.48 19.97 -5.24
CA VAL A 580 16.85 18.91 -6.21
C VAL A 580 17.93 19.41 -7.18
N GLY A 581 18.77 18.52 -7.70
CA GLY A 581 19.89 18.87 -8.59
C GLY A 581 19.45 19.32 -9.99
N GLY A 582 18.22 18.99 -10.39
CA GLY A 582 17.61 19.34 -11.67
C GLY A 582 16.20 18.77 -11.70
N PHE A 583 15.30 19.29 -12.53
CA PHE A 583 13.93 18.80 -12.59
C PHE A 583 13.36 18.76 -14.01
N SER A 584 13.06 17.57 -14.50
CA SER A 584 12.36 17.31 -15.76
C SER A 584 10.94 16.86 -15.48
N ASN A 585 9.94 17.62 -15.92
CA ASN A 585 8.55 17.42 -15.51
C ASN A 585 7.61 17.12 -16.69
N ALA A 586 7.20 15.86 -16.84
CA ALA A 586 6.04 15.44 -17.63
C ALA A 586 4.83 15.05 -16.74
N GLY A 587 5.02 14.98 -15.42
CA GLY A 587 4.00 14.62 -14.44
C GLY A 587 3.36 15.83 -13.75
N THR A 588 2.88 15.64 -12.52
CA THR A 588 2.37 16.72 -11.66
C THR A 588 3.36 17.02 -10.53
N LEU A 589 3.77 18.27 -10.38
CA LEU A 589 4.37 18.78 -9.15
C LEU A 589 3.25 19.31 -8.24
N ARG A 590 3.14 18.74 -7.04
CA ARG A 590 2.23 19.21 -5.98
C ARG A 590 3.06 19.69 -4.80
N PHE A 591 2.87 20.95 -4.41
CA PHE A 591 3.61 21.56 -3.31
C PHE A 591 3.08 21.16 -1.93
N GLY A 592 1.75 21.03 -1.78
CA GLY A 592 1.14 20.72 -0.49
C GLY A 592 -0.37 20.95 -0.52
N THR A 593 -0.96 21.23 0.64
CA THR A 593 -2.38 21.60 0.82
C THR A 593 -2.55 23.05 1.28
N THR A 594 -1.45 23.78 1.49
CA THR A 594 -1.40 25.18 1.90
C THR A 594 -0.31 25.88 1.10
N PRO A 595 -0.41 27.20 0.86
CA PRO A 595 0.63 27.97 0.20
C PRO A 595 1.92 28.04 1.04
N ALA A 596 2.97 28.62 0.46
CA ALA A 596 4.30 28.89 1.03
C ALA A 596 5.29 27.71 1.07
N THR A 597 5.08 26.69 0.24
CA THR A 597 6.08 25.62 0.04
C THR A 597 6.94 25.91 -1.20
N THR A 598 8.24 25.66 -1.11
CA THR A 598 9.18 25.92 -2.22
C THR A 598 9.83 24.63 -2.73
N LEU A 599 9.85 24.44 -4.05
CA LEU A 599 10.80 23.53 -4.70
C LEU A 599 11.97 24.35 -5.24
N THR A 600 13.17 24.10 -4.75
CA THR A 600 14.39 24.67 -5.31
C THR A 600 15.05 23.67 -6.25
N VAL A 601 15.25 24.08 -7.50
CA VAL A 601 15.98 23.33 -8.52
C VAL A 601 17.36 23.95 -8.65
N ALA A 602 18.39 23.28 -8.11
CA ALA A 602 19.75 23.79 -8.10
C ALA A 602 20.38 23.84 -9.51
N GLY A 603 19.96 22.95 -10.40
CA GLY A 603 20.31 22.97 -11.82
C GLY A 603 19.17 23.48 -12.70
N ASN A 604 18.98 22.85 -13.85
CA ASN A 604 17.98 23.28 -14.84
C ASN A 604 16.61 22.67 -14.58
N TYR A 605 15.57 23.41 -14.94
CA TYR A 605 14.19 22.93 -15.04
C TYR A 605 13.81 22.71 -16.51
N VAL A 606 13.26 21.55 -16.84
CA VAL A 606 12.79 21.21 -18.18
C VAL A 606 11.31 20.81 -18.11
N GLY A 607 10.45 21.62 -18.72
CA GLY A 607 9.04 21.30 -18.88
C GLY A 607 8.81 20.35 -20.06
N ASN A 608 8.12 19.23 -19.82
CA ASN A 608 7.74 18.25 -20.84
C ASN A 608 6.22 18.06 -20.88
N GLY A 609 5.46 19.17 -20.82
CA GLY A 609 4.00 19.16 -20.76
C GLY A 609 3.41 18.81 -19.39
N GLY A 610 4.24 18.70 -18.34
CA GLY A 610 3.78 18.46 -16.98
C GLY A 610 3.02 19.64 -16.37
N THR A 611 2.32 19.38 -15.26
CA THR A 611 1.58 20.38 -14.48
C THR A 611 2.35 20.82 -13.24
N LEU A 612 2.35 22.12 -12.97
CA LEU A 612 2.78 22.73 -11.72
C LEU A 612 1.52 23.21 -10.97
N LEU A 613 1.16 22.57 -9.86
CA LEU A 613 -0.03 22.90 -9.09
C LEU A 613 0.32 23.77 -7.89
N PHE A 614 0.18 25.09 -8.04
CA PHE A 614 0.44 26.07 -7.00
C PHE A 614 -0.80 26.29 -6.12
N ASN A 615 -0.61 26.36 -4.81
CA ASN A 615 -1.57 26.97 -3.90
C ASN A 615 -1.18 28.44 -3.71
N THR A 616 -2.14 29.34 -3.89
CA THR A 616 -1.90 30.79 -3.85
C THR A 616 -3.09 31.47 -3.18
N VAL A 617 -2.85 32.40 -2.26
CA VAL A 617 -3.88 33.37 -1.86
C VAL A 617 -3.95 34.43 -2.95
N LEU A 618 -4.97 34.44 -3.82
CA LEU A 618 -5.04 35.45 -4.89
C LEU A 618 -5.34 36.85 -4.32
N GLY A 619 -4.31 37.68 -4.20
CA GLY A 619 -4.37 39.07 -3.70
C GLY A 619 -3.34 39.97 -4.40
N GLY A 620 -2.63 40.81 -3.63
CA GLY A 620 -1.54 41.66 -4.14
C GLY A 620 -0.18 40.95 -4.17
N ASP A 621 0.89 41.68 -4.51
CA ASP A 621 2.23 41.12 -4.81
C ASP A 621 2.82 40.22 -3.70
N ASN A 622 2.57 40.57 -2.43
CA ASN A 622 3.07 39.85 -1.25
C ASN A 622 2.21 38.64 -0.84
N SER A 623 1.32 38.17 -1.72
CA SER A 623 0.44 37.06 -1.42
C SER A 623 1.21 35.79 -1.09
N ALA A 624 0.75 35.06 -0.07
CA ALA A 624 1.28 33.74 0.24
C ALA A 624 1.04 32.80 -0.95
N THR A 625 2.12 32.25 -1.49
CA THR A 625 2.08 31.35 -2.64
C THR A 625 3.16 30.29 -2.53
N ASP A 626 2.87 29.11 -3.07
CA ASP A 626 3.91 28.15 -3.40
C ASP A 626 4.88 28.72 -4.44
N ARG A 627 6.12 28.22 -4.46
CA ARG A 627 7.16 28.76 -5.34
C ARG A 627 8.02 27.66 -5.98
N LEU A 628 8.22 27.76 -7.30
CA LEU A 628 9.27 27.03 -8.00
C LEU A 628 10.47 27.97 -8.15
N PHE A 629 11.57 27.67 -7.48
CA PHE A 629 12.80 28.45 -7.57
C PHE A 629 13.87 27.69 -8.35
N VAL A 630 14.29 28.20 -9.50
CA VAL A 630 15.26 27.57 -10.40
C VAL A 630 16.55 28.37 -10.40
N LEU A 631 17.62 27.80 -9.84
CA LEU A 631 18.94 28.43 -9.84
C LEU A 631 19.63 28.34 -11.21
N GLY A 632 19.32 27.30 -12.00
CA GLY A 632 19.77 27.17 -13.38
C GLY A 632 18.83 27.83 -14.40
N SER A 633 18.81 27.30 -15.62
CA SER A 633 17.95 27.77 -16.70
C SER A 633 16.64 26.96 -16.81
N THR A 634 15.60 27.56 -17.37
CA THR A 634 14.35 26.87 -17.73
C THR A 634 14.29 26.61 -19.23
N SER A 635 13.66 25.50 -19.64
CA SER A 635 13.34 25.20 -21.04
C SER A 635 12.07 24.34 -21.16
N GLY A 636 11.57 24.15 -22.39
CA GLY A 636 10.39 23.32 -22.65
C GLY A 636 9.08 23.99 -22.22
N THR A 637 8.03 23.19 -21.99
CA THR A 637 6.67 23.68 -21.72
C THR A 637 6.06 23.04 -20.47
N SER A 638 5.32 23.82 -19.68
CA SER A 638 4.54 23.28 -18.56
C SER A 638 3.25 24.05 -18.33
N THR A 639 2.24 23.36 -17.82
CA THR A 639 0.97 23.96 -17.43
C THR A 639 1.07 24.43 -15.98
N VAL A 640 0.71 25.68 -15.73
CA VAL A 640 0.58 26.25 -14.40
C VAL A 640 -0.90 26.18 -14.00
N LYS A 641 -1.20 25.46 -12.92
CA LYS A 641 -2.53 25.43 -12.32
C LYS A 641 -2.47 26.09 -10.95
N VAL A 642 -3.41 26.97 -10.67
CA VAL A 642 -3.46 27.71 -9.41
C VAL A 642 -4.73 27.34 -8.66
N ALA A 643 -4.57 26.94 -7.40
CA ALA A 643 -5.65 26.78 -6.45
C ALA A 643 -5.71 28.03 -5.55
N ASN A 644 -6.81 28.79 -5.64
CA ASN A 644 -7.01 29.96 -4.79
C ASN A 644 -7.33 29.52 -3.35
N PHE A 645 -6.54 29.97 -2.39
CA PHE A 645 -6.69 29.65 -0.96
C PHE A 645 -7.30 30.83 -0.18
N GLY A 646 -8.52 31.20 -0.55
CA GLY A 646 -9.29 32.26 0.13
C GLY A 646 -8.86 33.70 -0.21
N GLY A 647 -8.09 33.90 -1.29
CA GLY A 647 -7.79 35.25 -1.78
C GLY A 647 -9.02 35.90 -2.40
N GLY A 648 -9.37 37.10 -1.94
CA GLY A 648 -10.51 37.87 -2.44
C GLY A 648 -10.26 38.63 -3.75
N GLY A 649 -9.02 38.59 -4.27
CA GLY A 649 -8.61 39.39 -5.43
C GLY A 649 -8.33 40.84 -5.07
N VAL A 650 -7.19 41.36 -5.53
CA VAL A 650 -6.78 42.77 -5.41
C VAL A 650 -5.95 43.12 -6.64
N GLN A 651 -5.87 44.40 -6.99
CA GLN A 651 -4.90 44.87 -7.99
C GLN A 651 -3.45 44.61 -7.54
N THR A 652 -2.69 43.92 -8.38
CA THR A 652 -1.22 43.77 -8.23
C THR A 652 -0.49 44.99 -8.77
N VAL A 653 0.69 45.29 -8.22
CA VAL A 653 1.59 46.32 -8.76
C VAL A 653 2.65 45.66 -9.64
N ASP A 654 3.38 44.68 -9.14
CA ASP A 654 4.37 43.88 -9.88
C ASP A 654 3.85 42.47 -10.24
N GLY A 655 3.02 41.89 -9.37
CA GLY A 655 2.43 40.56 -9.51
C GLY A 655 2.80 39.58 -8.39
N ILE A 656 2.04 38.50 -8.25
CA ILE A 656 2.33 37.39 -7.32
C ILE A 656 3.36 36.46 -7.99
N ARG A 657 4.59 36.42 -7.47
CA ARG A 657 5.68 35.64 -8.07
C ARG A 657 5.54 34.14 -7.78
N LEU A 658 5.30 33.34 -8.83
CA LEU A 658 5.19 31.88 -8.73
C LEU A 658 6.50 31.15 -9.04
N ILE A 659 7.23 31.66 -10.04
CA ILE A 659 8.43 31.01 -10.57
C ILE A 659 9.57 32.02 -10.57
N ASP A 660 10.65 31.69 -9.88
CA ASP A 660 11.88 32.48 -9.76
C ASP A 660 12.99 31.77 -10.57
N VAL A 661 13.64 32.47 -11.50
CA VAL A 661 14.63 31.90 -12.42
C VAL A 661 15.91 32.74 -12.42
N ALA A 662 16.96 32.23 -11.78
CA ALA A 662 18.25 32.93 -11.74
C ALA A 662 19.06 32.81 -13.05
N GLY A 663 18.87 31.73 -13.81
CA GLY A 663 19.51 31.51 -15.12
C GLY A 663 18.67 32.01 -16.29
N ALA A 664 18.89 31.44 -17.49
CA ALA A 664 18.10 31.82 -18.66
C ALA A 664 16.67 31.26 -18.56
N SER A 665 15.65 32.13 -18.52
CA SER A 665 14.25 31.69 -18.51
C SER A 665 13.71 31.38 -19.91
N ASN A 666 14.21 30.34 -20.57
CA ASN A 666 13.79 29.95 -21.93
C ASN A 666 12.59 28.98 -21.96
N GLY A 667 12.07 28.57 -20.79
CA GLY A 667 10.86 27.75 -20.69
C GLY A 667 9.59 28.58 -20.88
N THR A 668 8.52 27.90 -21.33
CA THR A 668 7.18 28.48 -21.47
C THR A 668 6.25 27.89 -20.42
N PHE A 669 5.66 28.75 -19.60
CA PHE A 669 4.67 28.37 -18.60
C PHE A 669 3.28 28.87 -19.06
N ALA A 670 2.34 27.94 -19.25
CA ALA A 670 1.00 28.24 -19.73
C ALA A 670 -0.02 28.11 -18.59
N LEU A 671 -0.71 29.19 -18.25
CA LEU A 671 -1.75 29.17 -17.23
C LEU A 671 -2.95 28.33 -17.69
N ALA A 672 -3.40 27.41 -16.83
CA ALA A 672 -4.71 26.79 -16.93
C ALA A 672 -5.74 27.73 -16.31
N GLY A 673 -6.25 28.67 -17.12
CA GLY A 673 -7.19 29.70 -16.72
C GLY A 673 -8.64 29.21 -16.58
N ASN A 674 -9.47 30.07 -16.01
CA ASN A 674 -10.92 29.94 -16.03
C ASN A 674 -11.53 30.36 -17.38
N TYR A 675 -10.87 31.27 -18.10
CA TYR A 675 -11.30 31.79 -19.40
C TYR A 675 -10.13 32.39 -20.18
N VAL A 676 -10.38 32.77 -21.45
CA VAL A 676 -9.39 33.40 -22.33
C VAL A 676 -9.85 34.80 -22.70
N LEU A 677 -9.04 35.82 -22.38
CA LEU A 677 -9.24 37.21 -22.79
C LEU A 677 -8.18 37.59 -23.82
N LYS A 678 -8.59 37.92 -25.05
CA LYS A 678 -7.68 38.35 -26.14
C LYS A 678 -6.50 37.39 -26.39
N GLY A 679 -6.71 36.09 -26.19
CA GLY A 679 -5.69 35.04 -26.37
C GLY A 679 -4.91 34.69 -25.10
N GLU A 680 -5.04 35.44 -24.02
CA GLU A 680 -4.41 35.13 -22.73
C GLU A 680 -5.35 34.39 -21.79
N GLN A 681 -4.85 33.33 -21.16
CA GLN A 681 -5.56 32.61 -20.10
C GLN A 681 -5.59 33.44 -18.82
N ALA A 682 -6.74 33.50 -18.16
CA ALA A 682 -6.95 34.24 -16.92
C ALA A 682 -7.66 33.41 -15.86
N ILE A 683 -7.29 33.57 -14.59
CA ILE A 683 -8.02 33.03 -13.43
C ILE A 683 -8.71 34.16 -12.66
N VAL A 684 -9.81 33.87 -11.96
CA VAL A 684 -10.62 34.89 -11.27
C VAL A 684 -10.49 34.77 -9.75
N ALA A 685 -10.42 35.92 -9.08
CA ALA A 685 -10.67 36.06 -7.65
C ALA A 685 -11.39 37.39 -7.38
N GLY A 686 -12.59 37.30 -6.78
CA GLY A 686 -13.44 38.47 -6.52
C GLY A 686 -13.72 39.27 -7.78
N ALA A 687 -13.46 40.58 -7.74
CA ALA A 687 -13.64 41.47 -8.89
C ALA A 687 -12.52 41.36 -9.94
N TYR A 688 -11.39 40.73 -9.60
CA TYR A 688 -10.17 40.77 -10.39
C TYR A 688 -9.96 39.47 -11.16
N ALA A 689 -9.33 39.58 -12.32
CA ALA A 689 -8.77 38.44 -13.04
C ALA A 689 -7.25 38.57 -13.10
N TYR A 690 -6.56 37.42 -13.12
CA TYR A 690 -5.10 37.33 -13.11
C TYR A 690 -4.62 36.57 -14.34
N THR A 691 -3.69 37.16 -15.10
CA THR A 691 -2.96 36.46 -16.17
C THR A 691 -1.54 36.13 -15.72
N LEU A 692 -0.96 35.09 -16.30
CA LEU A 692 0.43 34.69 -16.02
C LEU A 692 1.35 35.41 -17.00
N GLN A 693 2.26 36.23 -16.48
CA GLN A 693 3.17 37.06 -17.27
C GLN A 693 4.62 36.81 -16.86
N LYS A 694 5.52 36.92 -17.85
CA LYS A 694 6.96 36.85 -17.66
C LYS A 694 7.54 38.25 -17.44
N ASN A 695 8.58 38.30 -16.62
CA ASN A 695 9.32 39.46 -16.16
C ASN A 695 8.53 40.41 -15.26
N GLY A 696 9.11 40.89 -14.16
CA GLY A 696 8.56 41.93 -13.28
C GLY A 696 8.22 43.25 -14.02
N ILE A 697 7.31 44.06 -13.50
CA ILE A 697 7.05 45.42 -14.02
C ILE A 697 8.17 46.36 -13.55
N SER A 698 8.55 46.25 -12.28
CA SER A 698 9.67 46.96 -11.67
C SER A 698 11.03 46.39 -12.11
N THR A 699 11.07 45.12 -12.52
CA THR A 699 12.25 44.37 -12.96
C THR A 699 12.01 43.69 -14.32
N PRO A 700 11.89 44.45 -15.43
CA PRO A 700 11.42 43.96 -16.73
C PRO A 700 12.34 42.95 -17.45
N SER A 701 13.43 42.53 -16.82
CA SER A 701 14.40 41.56 -17.34
C SER A 701 14.79 40.47 -16.33
N ASP A 702 14.06 40.29 -15.24
CA ASP A 702 14.40 39.28 -14.21
C ASP A 702 14.20 37.83 -14.69
N GLY A 703 13.36 37.59 -15.69
CA GLY A 703 13.05 36.25 -16.19
C GLY A 703 12.01 35.48 -15.36
N ASP A 704 11.50 36.08 -14.29
CA ASP A 704 10.55 35.47 -13.35
C ASP A 704 9.12 35.44 -13.91
N TRP A 705 8.24 34.63 -13.33
CA TRP A 705 6.83 34.53 -13.76
C TRP A 705 5.86 34.87 -12.64
N TYR A 706 4.92 35.76 -12.96
CA TYR A 706 4.03 36.44 -12.03
C TYR A 706 2.56 36.27 -12.45
N LEU A 707 1.67 36.06 -11.48
CA LEU A 707 0.24 36.30 -11.68
C LEU A 707 -0.06 37.79 -11.51
N ARG A 708 -0.71 38.41 -12.48
CA ARG A 708 -1.01 39.84 -12.48
C ARG A 708 -2.47 40.13 -12.73
N SER A 709 -3.03 41.00 -11.91
CA SER A 709 -4.36 41.58 -12.08
C SER A 709 -4.32 43.00 -12.66
N SER A 710 -3.38 43.23 -13.58
CA SER A 710 -3.18 44.51 -14.28
C SER A 710 -3.33 44.32 -15.79
N LEU A 711 -4.03 45.25 -16.44
CA LEU A 711 -4.04 45.35 -17.90
C LEU A 711 -2.68 45.84 -18.40
N ALA A 712 -1.97 44.98 -19.13
CA ALA A 712 -0.82 45.37 -19.92
C ALA A 712 -1.29 45.83 -21.31
N ASN A 713 -0.94 47.05 -21.74
CA ASN A 713 -1.13 47.43 -23.13
C ASN A 713 -0.08 46.69 -24.00
N PRO A 714 -0.47 45.89 -25.00
CA PRO A 714 0.50 45.24 -25.88
C PRO A 714 1.09 46.30 -26.82
N SER A 715 2.19 46.94 -26.40
CA SER A 715 3.02 47.70 -27.32
C SER A 715 4.48 47.45 -27.01
N ASP A 716 5.15 46.86 -28.01
CA ASP A 716 6.57 46.54 -28.13
C ASP A 716 7.16 45.56 -27.07
N PRO A 717 7.55 44.33 -27.48
CA PRO A 717 8.21 43.35 -26.59
C PRO A 717 9.56 43.81 -26.02
N THR A 718 10.08 44.97 -26.43
CA THR A 718 11.32 45.56 -25.93
C THR A 718 11.13 46.72 -24.94
N THR A 719 9.89 47.17 -24.70
CA THR A 719 9.58 48.20 -23.71
C THR A 719 8.71 47.63 -22.57
N PRO A 720 8.90 48.05 -21.31
CA PRO A 720 8.04 47.62 -20.21
C PRO A 720 6.56 47.88 -20.55
N PRO A 721 5.66 46.91 -20.31
CA PRO A 721 4.25 47.09 -20.62
C PRO A 721 3.70 48.30 -19.86
N VAL A 722 3.04 49.21 -20.58
CA VAL A 722 2.35 50.33 -19.96
C VAL A 722 1.10 49.77 -19.26
N ILE A 723 1.10 49.82 -17.94
CA ILE A 723 -0.04 49.44 -17.12
C ILE A 723 -1.12 50.52 -17.24
N THR A 724 -2.25 50.16 -17.83
CA THR A 724 -3.36 51.10 -18.07
C THR A 724 -4.46 51.02 -17.00
N GLY A 725 -4.36 50.07 -16.06
CA GLY A 725 -5.29 49.91 -14.95
C GLY A 725 -5.43 48.47 -14.47
N PRO A 726 -6.41 48.19 -13.59
CA PRO A 726 -6.70 46.84 -13.11
C PRO A 726 -7.32 45.95 -14.19
N LEU A 727 -7.08 44.65 -14.11
CA LEU A 727 -7.75 43.64 -14.91
C LEU A 727 -8.95 43.08 -14.13
N TYR A 728 -10.16 43.47 -14.54
CA TYR A 728 -11.39 42.96 -13.94
C TYR A 728 -11.90 41.69 -14.62
N GLN A 729 -12.64 40.88 -13.86
CA GLN A 729 -13.30 39.69 -14.37
C GLN A 729 -14.54 40.05 -15.24
N PRO A 730 -14.96 39.18 -16.17
CA PRO A 730 -15.88 39.57 -17.25
C PRO A 730 -17.33 39.80 -16.80
N GLY A 731 -17.67 39.49 -15.55
CA GLY A 731 -18.96 39.85 -14.94
C GLY A 731 -19.07 41.31 -14.51
N VAL A 732 -17.96 41.93 -14.11
CA VAL A 732 -17.95 43.26 -13.48
C VAL A 732 -18.62 44.35 -14.33
N PRO A 733 -18.37 44.46 -15.65
CA PRO A 733 -19.07 45.43 -16.48
C PRO A 733 -20.60 45.22 -16.51
N LEU A 734 -21.08 43.98 -16.39
CA LEU A 734 -22.51 43.68 -16.34
C LEU A 734 -23.12 44.12 -15.02
N TYR A 735 -22.43 43.86 -13.91
CA TYR A 735 -22.88 44.25 -12.58
C TYR A 735 -22.95 45.76 -12.44
N GLU A 736 -21.90 46.47 -12.87
CA GLU A 736 -21.79 47.94 -12.84
C GLU A 736 -22.93 48.63 -13.62
N ASN A 737 -23.41 48.04 -14.73
CA ASN A 737 -24.49 48.63 -15.53
C ASN A 737 -25.90 48.13 -15.16
N TYR A 738 -26.02 47.07 -14.38
CA TYR A 738 -27.32 46.43 -14.12
C TYR A 738 -28.32 47.36 -13.44
N ALA A 739 -27.88 48.07 -12.39
CA ALA A 739 -28.73 49.03 -11.70
C ALA A 739 -29.17 50.19 -12.60
N GLY A 740 -28.29 50.66 -13.50
CA GLY A 740 -28.63 51.70 -14.48
C GLY A 740 -29.73 51.26 -15.45
N VAL A 741 -29.69 49.99 -15.90
CA VAL A 741 -30.75 49.41 -16.73
C VAL A 741 -32.09 49.38 -15.99
N LEU A 742 -32.09 48.99 -14.70
CA LEU A 742 -33.30 48.98 -13.88
C LEU A 742 -33.83 50.41 -13.62
N LEU A 743 -32.97 51.39 -13.37
CA LEU A 743 -33.36 52.80 -13.22
C LEU A 743 -34.05 53.34 -14.47
N GLY A 744 -33.53 53.02 -15.66
CA GLY A 744 -34.17 53.41 -16.93
C GLY A 744 -35.55 52.78 -17.12
N MET A 745 -35.75 51.54 -16.66
CA MET A 745 -37.08 50.93 -16.64
C MET A 745 -38.05 51.61 -15.66
N ASN A 746 -37.51 52.22 -14.59
CA ASN A 746 -38.27 52.89 -13.54
C ASN A 746 -38.53 54.40 -13.81
N GLU A 747 -38.13 54.93 -14.97
CA GLU A 747 -38.35 56.34 -15.32
C GLU A 747 -39.85 56.67 -15.46
N LEU A 748 -40.25 57.81 -14.90
CA LEU A 748 -41.62 58.32 -14.94
C LEU A 748 -41.86 59.25 -16.14
N PRO A 749 -42.96 59.11 -16.89
CA PRO A 749 -43.29 59.97 -18.02
C PRO A 749 -43.64 61.41 -17.59
N SER A 750 -43.68 62.32 -18.57
CA SER A 750 -44.39 63.60 -18.39
C SER A 750 -45.91 63.39 -18.32
N LEU A 751 -46.64 64.36 -17.76
CA LEU A 751 -48.10 64.37 -17.84
C LEU A 751 -48.55 64.29 -19.31
N GLN A 752 -47.91 65.06 -20.19
CA GLN A 752 -48.26 65.12 -21.61
C GLN A 752 -48.08 63.76 -22.31
N GLU A 753 -46.96 63.09 -22.08
CA GLU A 753 -46.67 61.73 -22.58
C GLU A 753 -47.65 60.69 -22.02
N ARG A 754 -48.15 60.90 -20.79
CA ARG A 754 -49.09 60.00 -20.13
C ARG A 754 -50.49 60.07 -20.74
N VAL A 755 -51.04 61.28 -20.84
CA VAL A 755 -52.46 61.45 -21.20
C VAL A 755 -52.69 61.88 -22.64
N GLY A 756 -51.63 62.22 -23.39
CA GLY A 756 -51.64 62.66 -24.78
C GLY A 756 -52.25 64.06 -24.96
N ASN A 757 -53.43 64.28 -24.42
CA ASN A 757 -54.02 65.60 -24.22
C ASN A 757 -54.63 65.69 -22.82
N ARG A 758 -54.38 66.83 -22.17
CA ARG A 758 -54.76 67.12 -20.79
C ARG A 758 -56.28 67.30 -20.67
N TYR A 759 -56.86 66.85 -19.55
CA TYR A 759 -58.30 66.88 -19.28
C TYR A 759 -58.82 68.28 -18.91
N TRP A 760 -58.63 69.28 -19.78
CA TRP A 760 -59.10 70.64 -19.54
C TRP A 760 -60.64 70.71 -19.49
N GLY A 761 -61.19 71.42 -18.50
CA GLY A 761 -62.62 71.77 -18.45
C GLY A 761 -63.01 72.77 -19.54
N GLY A 762 -64.24 72.69 -20.04
CA GLY A 762 -64.83 73.66 -20.98
C GLY A 762 -64.82 73.30 -22.47
N GLY A 763 -64.28 72.14 -22.86
CA GLY A 763 -64.07 71.79 -24.27
C GLY A 763 -65.34 71.69 -25.14
N ASP A 764 -66.42 71.11 -24.64
CA ASP A 764 -67.62 70.88 -25.46
C ASP A 764 -68.44 72.17 -25.62
N GLY A 765 -68.59 72.96 -24.54
CA GLY A 765 -69.29 74.25 -24.57
C GLY A 765 -68.58 75.31 -25.42
N GLU A 766 -67.24 75.42 -25.33
CA GLU A 766 -66.49 76.41 -26.11
C GLU A 766 -66.27 76.01 -27.58
N ALA A 767 -66.12 74.71 -27.88
CA ALA A 767 -66.00 74.26 -29.27
C ALA A 767 -67.34 74.39 -30.01
N MET A 768 -68.47 74.08 -29.37
CA MET A 768 -69.80 74.29 -29.95
C MET A 768 -70.13 75.78 -30.12
N ALA A 769 -69.71 76.64 -29.16
CA ALA A 769 -69.86 78.09 -29.27
C ALA A 769 -69.03 78.70 -30.41
N ARG A 770 -67.81 78.19 -30.68
CA ARG A 770 -66.97 78.62 -31.82
C ARG A 770 -67.48 78.11 -33.18
N MET A 771 -68.32 77.08 -33.19
CA MET A 771 -68.89 76.48 -34.40
C MET A 771 -70.35 76.90 -34.67
N GLY A 772 -70.92 77.79 -33.86
CA GLY A 772 -72.28 78.29 -34.03
C GLY A 772 -73.39 77.25 -33.79
N VAL A 773 -73.08 76.16 -33.07
CA VAL A 773 -74.04 75.08 -32.78
C VAL A 773 -74.68 75.33 -31.41
N THR A 774 -76.01 75.47 -31.37
CA THR A 774 -76.77 75.64 -30.12
C THR A 774 -76.81 74.32 -29.32
N PRO A 775 -76.53 74.33 -28.00
CA PRO A 775 -76.59 73.12 -27.18
C PRO A 775 -78.03 72.62 -27.06
N ALA A 776 -78.31 71.40 -27.54
CA ALA A 776 -79.52 70.70 -27.15
C ALA A 776 -79.40 70.32 -25.66
N ALA A 777 -80.40 70.73 -24.87
CA ALA A 777 -80.48 70.44 -23.45
C ALA A 777 -80.57 68.93 -23.19
N GLN A 778 -79.43 68.29 -23.00
CA GLN A 778 -79.31 67.16 -22.09
C GLN A 778 -78.42 67.59 -20.94
N ALA A 779 -79.09 68.06 -19.89
CA ALA A 779 -78.56 67.96 -18.54
C ALA A 779 -78.35 66.48 -18.24
N ASP A 780 -77.10 66.06 -18.26
CA ASP A 780 -76.63 65.04 -17.33
C ASP A 780 -75.34 65.55 -16.70
N SER A 781 -75.53 66.26 -15.59
CA SER A 781 -74.50 66.75 -14.70
C SER A 781 -73.98 65.64 -13.76
N SER A 782 -73.90 64.37 -14.21
CA SER A 782 -73.42 63.25 -13.40
C SER A 782 -72.43 62.28 -14.07
N TRP A 783 -71.91 62.60 -15.27
CA TRP A 783 -70.85 61.79 -15.86
C TRP A 783 -69.53 61.96 -15.09
N THR A 784 -69.28 61.07 -14.13
CA THR A 784 -67.94 60.85 -13.56
C THR A 784 -67.04 60.37 -14.69
N GLN A 785 -66.30 61.30 -15.32
CA GLN A 785 -65.44 61.02 -16.47
C GLN A 785 -64.40 59.97 -16.07
N SER A 786 -64.69 58.70 -16.36
CA SER A 786 -63.81 57.57 -16.10
C SER A 786 -63.25 57.12 -17.44
N ALA A 787 -61.94 56.92 -17.50
CA ALA A 787 -61.25 56.61 -18.73
C ALA A 787 -60.33 55.39 -18.58
N PHE A 788 -60.51 54.42 -19.45
CA PHE A 788 -59.68 53.23 -19.59
C PHE A 788 -58.72 53.57 -20.70
N TRP A 789 -57.46 53.32 -20.46
CA TRP A 789 -56.44 53.55 -21.46
C TRP A 789 -55.46 52.39 -21.49
N GLY A 790 -54.94 52.13 -22.68
CA GLY A 790 -53.80 51.26 -22.91
C GLY A 790 -52.75 52.02 -23.68
N ARG A 791 -51.48 51.85 -23.32
CA ARG A 791 -50.37 52.42 -24.09
C ARG A 791 -49.18 51.48 -24.16
N VAL A 792 -48.44 51.59 -25.24
CA VAL A 792 -47.15 50.94 -25.44
C VAL A 792 -46.08 51.99 -25.65
N GLU A 793 -44.89 51.68 -25.16
CA GLU A 793 -43.68 52.47 -25.26
C GLU A 793 -42.58 51.57 -25.81
N GLY A 794 -41.89 52.04 -26.84
CA GLY A 794 -40.69 51.46 -27.39
C GLY A 794 -39.55 52.45 -27.26
N GLY A 795 -38.39 51.98 -26.81
CA GLY A 795 -37.21 52.81 -26.61
C GLY A 795 -35.94 52.13 -27.09
N GLN A 796 -35.01 52.92 -27.59
CA GLN A 796 -33.64 52.50 -27.83
C GLN A 796 -32.71 53.56 -27.23
N SER A 797 -31.66 53.14 -26.54
CA SER A 797 -30.64 54.04 -26.01
C SER A 797 -29.25 53.52 -26.23
N ASN A 798 -28.34 54.43 -26.60
CA ASN A 798 -26.91 54.22 -26.64
C ASN A 798 -26.28 55.13 -25.58
N LEU A 799 -25.60 54.51 -24.62
CA LEU A 799 -25.06 55.16 -23.44
C LEU A 799 -23.58 54.80 -23.28
N ARG A 800 -22.76 55.83 -23.05
CA ARG A 800 -21.38 55.77 -22.59
C ARG A 800 -21.29 56.48 -21.24
N PRO A 801 -21.73 55.82 -20.15
CA PRO A 801 -21.63 56.43 -18.83
C PRO A 801 -20.17 56.64 -18.42
N SER A 802 -19.94 57.61 -17.53
CA SER A 802 -18.71 57.65 -16.76
C SER A 802 -18.74 56.50 -15.77
N ASN A 803 -17.86 55.51 -15.97
CA ASN A 803 -17.83 54.29 -15.17
C ASN A 803 -16.42 53.71 -15.02
N THR A 804 -16.26 52.79 -14.09
CA THR A 804 -14.96 52.19 -13.70
C THR A 804 -14.43 51.26 -14.78
N THR A 805 -15.31 50.53 -15.48
CA THR A 805 -14.90 49.52 -16.47
C THR A 805 -14.75 50.03 -17.90
N GLY A 806 -14.93 51.34 -18.12
CA GLY A 806 -15.01 51.95 -19.46
C GLY A 806 -16.08 51.31 -20.33
N SER A 807 -17.14 50.78 -19.73
CA SER A 807 -18.19 50.04 -20.42
C SER A 807 -19.17 50.97 -21.15
N THR A 808 -19.73 50.47 -22.24
CA THR A 808 -20.77 51.14 -23.02
C THR A 808 -21.99 50.24 -23.12
N THR A 809 -23.18 50.83 -23.15
CA THR A 809 -24.45 50.10 -23.07
C THR A 809 -25.36 50.52 -24.21
N ASN A 810 -25.78 49.57 -25.04
CA ASN A 810 -26.85 49.75 -26.03
C ASN A 810 -28.05 48.92 -25.59
N SER A 811 -29.21 49.55 -25.39
CA SER A 811 -30.39 48.88 -24.87
C SER A 811 -31.65 49.15 -25.67
N ASP A 812 -32.43 48.08 -25.84
CA ASP A 812 -33.77 48.09 -26.39
C ASP A 812 -34.78 47.88 -25.26
N GLN A 813 -35.78 48.76 -25.20
CA GLN A 813 -36.82 48.76 -24.18
C GLN A 813 -38.21 48.63 -24.82
N PHE A 814 -39.05 47.81 -24.21
CA PHE A 814 -40.48 47.72 -24.48
C PHE A 814 -41.24 47.84 -23.16
N LYS A 815 -42.30 48.64 -23.13
CA LYS A 815 -43.17 48.79 -21.96
C LYS A 815 -44.63 48.84 -22.41
N ALA A 816 -45.47 48.02 -21.80
CA ALA A 816 -46.91 47.98 -22.02
C ALA A 816 -47.62 48.36 -20.72
N GLN A 817 -48.63 49.23 -20.83
CA GLN A 817 -49.34 49.77 -19.68
C GLN A 817 -50.83 49.82 -19.96
N ALA A 818 -51.63 49.56 -18.93
CA ALA A 818 -53.06 49.73 -18.92
C ALA A 818 -53.48 50.46 -17.65
N GLY A 819 -54.43 51.37 -17.74
CA GLY A 819 -54.86 52.15 -16.60
C GLY A 819 -56.30 52.60 -16.66
N LEU A 820 -56.73 53.11 -15.51
CA LEU A 820 -58.04 53.68 -15.27
C LEU A 820 -57.83 55.05 -14.63
N ASP A 821 -58.34 56.10 -15.27
CA ASP A 821 -58.42 57.45 -14.72
C ASP A 821 -59.88 57.72 -14.30
N GLY A 822 -60.08 58.52 -13.25
CA GLY A 822 -61.40 58.92 -12.78
C GLY A 822 -61.40 60.31 -12.14
N LEU A 823 -62.49 61.04 -12.31
CA LEU A 823 -62.72 62.33 -11.65
C LEU A 823 -62.98 62.12 -10.15
N ALA A 824 -62.09 62.62 -9.30
CA ALA A 824 -62.21 62.54 -7.84
C ALA A 824 -62.91 63.76 -7.22
N LEU A 825 -62.68 64.95 -7.77
CA LEU A 825 -63.24 66.22 -7.29
C LEU A 825 -63.37 67.22 -8.43
N GLU A 826 -64.46 67.98 -8.48
CA GLU A 826 -64.61 69.14 -9.37
C GLU A 826 -65.29 70.28 -8.60
N ASN A 827 -64.75 71.49 -8.71
CA ASN A 827 -65.29 72.71 -8.11
C ASN A 827 -64.93 73.95 -8.94
N SER A 828 -65.27 75.14 -8.46
CA SER A 828 -65.02 76.43 -9.16
C SER A 828 -63.55 76.81 -9.34
N TYR A 829 -62.62 76.04 -8.76
CA TYR A 829 -61.18 76.28 -8.86
C TYR A 829 -60.48 75.28 -9.82
N GLY A 830 -61.18 74.23 -10.25
CA GLY A 830 -60.65 73.20 -11.12
C GLY A 830 -61.13 71.78 -10.79
N ARG A 831 -60.41 70.79 -11.32
CA ARG A 831 -60.73 69.36 -11.20
C ARG A 831 -59.53 68.50 -10.83
N LEU A 832 -59.77 67.46 -10.05
CA LEU A 832 -58.81 66.44 -9.66
C LEU A 832 -59.12 65.12 -10.37
N ILE A 833 -58.19 64.64 -11.19
CA ILE A 833 -58.22 63.31 -11.79
C ILE A 833 -57.28 62.39 -11.00
N VAL A 834 -57.76 61.23 -10.59
CA VAL A 834 -56.91 60.18 -9.99
C VAL A 834 -56.87 58.99 -10.93
N GLY A 835 -55.74 58.28 -10.99
CA GLY A 835 -55.61 57.13 -11.87
C GLY A 835 -54.77 56.01 -11.27
N LEU A 836 -55.06 54.78 -11.68
CA LEU A 836 -54.30 53.58 -11.36
C LEU A 836 -53.75 52.96 -12.66
N THR A 837 -52.56 52.37 -12.59
CA THR A 837 -51.88 51.78 -13.75
C THR A 837 -51.31 50.41 -13.39
N LEU A 838 -51.47 49.45 -14.30
CA LEU A 838 -50.71 48.20 -14.35
C LEU A 838 -49.70 48.30 -15.48
N GLN A 839 -48.49 47.78 -15.26
CA GLN A 839 -47.42 47.89 -16.24
C GLN A 839 -46.51 46.66 -16.29
N TYR A 840 -46.04 46.36 -17.50
CA TYR A 840 -45.06 45.32 -17.78
C TYR A 840 -43.98 45.89 -18.71
N GLY A 841 -42.72 45.62 -18.41
CA GLY A 841 -41.57 46.13 -19.15
C GLY A 841 -40.52 45.04 -19.40
N LEU A 842 -39.87 45.15 -20.55
CA LEU A 842 -38.74 44.31 -20.96
C LEU A 842 -37.63 45.22 -21.46
N THR A 843 -36.42 45.04 -20.93
CA THR A 843 -35.22 45.70 -21.44
C THR A 843 -34.14 44.67 -21.70
N THR A 844 -33.54 44.73 -22.89
CA THR A 844 -32.31 44.00 -23.21
C THR A 844 -31.21 45.03 -23.42
N ALA A 845 -30.15 44.95 -22.62
CA ALA A 845 -28.99 45.82 -22.72
C ALA A 845 -27.74 45.01 -23.08
N TYR A 846 -27.04 45.40 -24.13
CA TYR A 846 -25.76 44.87 -24.55
C TYR A 846 -24.66 45.75 -23.98
N VAL A 847 -23.80 45.16 -23.15
CA VAL A 847 -22.69 45.84 -22.49
C VAL A 847 -21.40 45.46 -23.19
N ASN A 848 -20.64 46.45 -23.65
CA ASN A 848 -19.34 46.26 -24.26
C ASN A 848 -18.26 46.86 -23.36
N SER A 849 -17.21 46.08 -23.07
CA SER A 849 -16.07 46.53 -22.26
C SER A 849 -14.78 45.85 -22.69
N LEU A 850 -13.65 46.46 -22.36
CA LEU A 850 -12.32 45.89 -22.53
C LEU A 850 -12.17 44.52 -21.83
N PHE A 851 -12.91 44.31 -20.75
CA PHE A 851 -12.89 43.10 -19.91
C PHE A 851 -13.79 41.96 -20.42
N GLY A 852 -14.60 42.24 -21.45
CA GLY A 852 -15.56 41.30 -22.00
C GLY A 852 -16.87 41.97 -22.34
N ASN A 853 -17.56 41.40 -23.32
CA ASN A 853 -18.91 41.79 -23.68
C ASN A 853 -19.92 40.89 -22.96
N GLY A 854 -21.15 41.37 -22.89
CA GLY A 854 -22.25 40.55 -22.44
C GLY A 854 -23.59 41.25 -22.55
N ARG A 855 -24.58 40.65 -21.90
CA ARG A 855 -25.97 41.06 -22.00
C ARG A 855 -26.66 41.01 -20.66
N ILE A 856 -27.45 42.04 -20.40
CA ILE A 856 -28.40 42.14 -19.29
C ILE A 856 -29.79 42.06 -19.90
N ARG A 857 -30.62 41.14 -19.39
CA ARG A 857 -32.06 41.11 -19.70
C ARG A 857 -32.81 41.33 -18.41
N ALA A 858 -33.68 42.33 -18.39
CA ALA A 858 -34.51 42.65 -17.25
C ALA A 858 -35.98 42.66 -17.69
N GLU A 859 -36.80 41.92 -16.95
CA GLU A 859 -38.26 42.02 -17.02
C GLU A 859 -38.76 42.71 -15.75
N GLY A 860 -39.83 43.48 -15.88
CA GLY A 860 -40.40 44.24 -14.78
C GLY A 860 -41.91 44.24 -14.82
N THR A 861 -42.56 43.96 -13.70
CA THR A 861 -44.02 44.10 -13.53
C THR A 861 -44.29 45.07 -12.41
N GLY A 862 -45.23 45.99 -12.58
CA GLY A 862 -45.48 47.02 -11.57
C GLY A 862 -46.87 47.60 -11.58
N VAL A 863 -47.09 48.45 -10.58
CA VAL A 863 -48.31 49.22 -10.39
C VAL A 863 -47.98 50.69 -10.16
N GLY A 864 -48.84 51.58 -10.66
CA GLY A 864 -48.68 53.02 -10.54
C GLY A 864 -49.97 53.70 -10.11
N ALA A 865 -49.83 54.90 -9.55
CA ALA A 865 -50.93 55.77 -9.20
C ALA A 865 -50.61 57.22 -9.57
N THR A 866 -51.65 57.98 -9.91
CA THR A 866 -51.53 59.38 -10.34
C THR A 866 -52.62 60.23 -9.71
N ALA A 867 -52.31 61.50 -9.47
CA ALA A 867 -53.25 62.51 -9.01
C ALA A 867 -52.94 63.84 -9.72
N THR A 868 -53.82 64.26 -10.61
CA THR A 868 -53.64 65.45 -11.44
C THR A 868 -54.70 66.48 -11.17
N TRP A 869 -54.29 67.64 -10.66
CA TRP A 869 -55.14 68.83 -10.54
C TRP A 869 -55.02 69.69 -11.80
N TYR A 870 -56.15 69.97 -12.43
CA TYR A 870 -56.26 70.93 -13.53
C TYR A 870 -57.09 72.14 -13.06
N GLY A 871 -56.46 73.30 -12.96
CA GLY A 871 -57.12 74.55 -12.64
C GLY A 871 -57.74 75.21 -13.88
N ASP A 872 -58.88 75.87 -13.71
CA ASP A 872 -59.61 76.53 -14.82
C ASP A 872 -58.82 77.71 -15.43
N ASN A 873 -57.80 78.21 -14.74
CA ASN A 873 -56.88 79.25 -15.22
C ASN A 873 -55.71 78.71 -16.08
N GLY A 874 -55.75 77.43 -16.44
CA GLY A 874 -54.73 76.75 -17.25
C GLY A 874 -53.53 76.24 -16.46
N VAL A 875 -53.46 76.43 -15.14
CA VAL A 875 -52.42 75.82 -14.28
C VAL A 875 -52.76 74.35 -14.05
N TYR A 876 -51.74 73.48 -14.03
CA TYR A 876 -51.90 72.11 -13.57
C TYR A 876 -50.78 71.69 -12.62
N LEU A 877 -51.09 70.70 -11.80
CA LEU A 877 -50.15 69.99 -10.93
C LEU A 877 -50.43 68.50 -11.04
N ASP A 878 -49.42 67.70 -11.38
CA ASP A 878 -49.48 66.26 -11.51
C ASP A 878 -48.55 65.61 -10.49
N GLY A 879 -49.10 64.69 -9.68
CA GLY A 879 -48.32 63.78 -8.86
C GLY A 879 -48.41 62.37 -9.44
N GLN A 880 -47.27 61.68 -9.52
CA GLN A 880 -47.19 60.30 -9.94
C GLN A 880 -46.34 59.48 -8.97
N MET A 881 -46.75 58.24 -8.74
CA MET A 881 -45.94 57.24 -8.06
C MET A 881 -46.04 55.90 -8.77
N GLN A 882 -44.97 55.09 -8.72
CA GLN A 882 -45.01 53.70 -9.16
C GLN A 882 -44.10 52.81 -8.33
N THR A 883 -44.39 51.51 -8.36
CA THR A 883 -43.48 50.45 -7.91
C THR A 883 -43.36 49.36 -8.97
N MET A 884 -42.17 48.80 -9.12
CA MET A 884 -41.79 47.80 -10.11
C MET A 884 -41.04 46.66 -9.43
N PHE A 885 -41.44 45.41 -9.72
CA PHE A 885 -40.70 44.21 -9.33
C PHE A 885 -39.95 43.69 -10.55
N TYR A 886 -38.65 43.49 -10.41
CA TYR A 886 -37.76 43.09 -11.50
C TYR A 886 -37.29 41.65 -11.35
N ARG A 887 -37.03 41.00 -12.49
CA ARG A 887 -36.25 39.78 -12.60
C ARG A 887 -35.20 39.98 -13.69
N GLY A 888 -33.94 39.68 -13.40
CA GLY A 888 -32.82 39.94 -14.30
C GLY A 888 -31.91 38.74 -14.57
N ASP A 889 -31.46 38.62 -15.81
CA ASP A 889 -30.46 37.66 -16.26
C ASP A 889 -29.21 38.39 -16.78
N LEU A 890 -28.05 38.00 -16.27
CA LEU A 890 -26.75 38.56 -16.64
C LEU A 890 -25.89 37.47 -17.28
N THR A 891 -25.47 37.67 -18.53
CA THR A 891 -24.67 36.70 -19.30
C THR A 891 -23.44 37.38 -19.88
N SER A 892 -22.26 36.80 -19.65
CA SER A 892 -21.01 37.18 -20.31
C SER A 892 -20.76 36.32 -21.54
N ASP A 893 -20.24 36.90 -22.61
CA ASP A 893 -19.88 36.17 -23.83
C ASP A 893 -18.65 35.28 -23.63
N LEU A 894 -17.79 35.60 -22.65
CA LEU A 894 -16.56 34.85 -22.39
C LEU A 894 -16.79 33.60 -21.53
N VAL A 895 -17.75 33.67 -20.61
CA VAL A 895 -17.88 32.68 -19.53
C VAL A 895 -19.33 32.20 -19.31
N GLY A 896 -20.31 32.76 -20.04
CA GLY A 896 -21.71 32.38 -19.96
C GLY A 896 -22.46 33.06 -18.81
N ASN A 897 -23.41 32.34 -18.21
CA ASN A 897 -24.29 32.89 -17.17
C ASN A 897 -23.49 33.36 -15.94
N MET A 898 -23.76 34.59 -15.53
CA MET A 898 -23.19 35.23 -14.34
C MET A 898 -24.22 35.32 -13.21
N ALA A 899 -25.47 35.63 -13.55
CA ALA A 899 -26.64 35.57 -12.66
C ALA A 899 -27.88 35.21 -13.48
N HIS A 900 -28.82 34.47 -12.88
CA HIS A 900 -30.08 34.10 -13.51
C HIS A 900 -31.23 34.34 -12.56
N GLY A 901 -32.28 35.01 -13.03
CA GLY A 901 -33.49 35.27 -12.28
C GLY A 901 -33.29 36.18 -11.07
N ASN A 902 -32.31 37.08 -11.10
CA ASN A 902 -32.01 37.98 -9.98
C ASN A 902 -33.18 38.93 -9.73
N GLU A 903 -33.71 38.95 -8.50
CA GLU A 903 -34.90 39.72 -8.16
C GLU A 903 -34.53 41.15 -7.75
N GLY A 904 -35.45 42.09 -7.93
CA GLY A 904 -35.23 43.48 -7.53
C GLY A 904 -36.53 44.28 -7.39
N LEU A 905 -36.43 45.45 -6.76
CA LEU A 905 -37.54 46.34 -6.46
C LEU A 905 -37.20 47.78 -6.85
N GLY A 906 -38.08 48.42 -7.60
CA GLY A 906 -38.02 49.84 -7.92
C GLY A 906 -39.21 50.59 -7.36
N TYR A 907 -38.99 51.85 -6.97
CA TYR A 907 -40.05 52.79 -6.69
C TYR A 907 -39.67 54.17 -7.20
N ALA A 908 -40.65 54.92 -7.72
CA ALA A 908 -40.44 56.26 -8.23
C ALA A 908 -41.60 57.18 -7.88
N PHE A 909 -41.29 58.46 -7.70
CA PHE A 909 -42.23 59.53 -7.39
C PHE A 909 -41.90 60.74 -8.26
N SER A 910 -42.91 61.41 -8.82
CA SER A 910 -42.70 62.67 -9.52
C SER A 910 -43.79 63.69 -9.22
N VAL A 911 -43.40 64.96 -9.28
CA VAL A 911 -44.32 66.09 -9.27
C VAL A 911 -44.00 66.96 -10.50
N GLU A 912 -45.01 67.19 -11.33
CA GLU A 912 -44.94 68.05 -12.50
C GLU A 912 -45.94 69.21 -12.38
N GLY A 913 -45.48 70.43 -12.63
CA GLY A 913 -46.34 71.61 -12.68
C GLY A 913 -46.15 72.37 -13.98
N GLY A 914 -47.22 72.96 -14.49
CA GLY A 914 -47.14 73.80 -15.68
C GLY A 914 -48.35 74.70 -15.84
N LYS A 915 -48.28 75.60 -16.82
CA LYS A 915 -49.38 76.52 -17.12
C LYS A 915 -49.60 76.63 -18.61
N ARG A 916 -50.79 76.27 -19.07
CA ARG A 916 -51.24 76.50 -20.45
C ARG A 916 -51.59 77.99 -20.62
N ILE A 917 -51.02 78.60 -21.65
CA ILE A 917 -51.23 79.99 -22.05
C ILE A 917 -51.75 79.98 -23.48
N ASN A 918 -52.99 80.42 -23.68
CA ASN A 918 -53.57 80.55 -25.02
C ASN A 918 -52.97 81.76 -25.73
N VAL A 919 -52.51 81.59 -26.97
CA VAL A 919 -51.89 82.66 -27.78
C VAL A 919 -52.68 83.01 -29.05
N GLY A 920 -53.87 82.41 -29.22
CA GLY A 920 -54.80 82.69 -30.32
C GLY A 920 -54.72 81.69 -31.48
N SER A 921 -55.74 81.68 -32.34
CA SER A 921 -55.80 80.85 -33.56
C SER A 921 -55.54 79.35 -33.36
N GLY A 922 -56.02 78.78 -32.25
CA GLY A 922 -55.81 77.36 -31.90
C GLY A 922 -54.46 77.05 -31.25
N PHE A 923 -53.54 78.02 -31.13
CA PHE A 923 -52.23 77.82 -30.50
C PHE A 923 -52.25 78.09 -28.99
N SER A 924 -51.45 77.30 -28.26
CA SER A 924 -51.14 77.51 -26.84
C SER A 924 -49.70 77.15 -26.52
N LEU A 925 -49.10 77.89 -25.60
CA LEU A 925 -47.77 77.61 -25.03
C LEU A 925 -47.93 77.04 -23.62
N THR A 926 -47.14 76.03 -23.27
CA THR A 926 -47.09 75.48 -21.91
C THR A 926 -45.65 75.40 -21.41
N PRO A 927 -45.18 76.37 -20.62
CA PRO A 927 -44.03 76.15 -19.75
C PRO A 927 -44.38 75.09 -18.68
N GLN A 928 -43.46 74.16 -18.44
CA GLN A 928 -43.63 73.07 -17.49
C GLN A 928 -42.31 72.69 -16.83
N ALA A 929 -42.39 72.21 -15.59
CA ALA A 929 -41.27 71.67 -14.85
C ALA A 929 -41.68 70.41 -14.10
N GLN A 930 -40.80 69.43 -14.02
CA GLN A 930 -40.98 68.18 -13.27
C GLN A 930 -39.74 67.93 -12.40
N LEU A 931 -39.98 67.39 -11.20
CA LEU A 931 -38.95 66.77 -10.40
C LEU A 931 -39.37 65.31 -10.14
N ALA A 932 -38.49 64.36 -10.47
CA ALA A 932 -38.75 62.93 -10.31
C ALA A 932 -37.63 62.27 -9.51
N TYR A 933 -37.99 61.56 -8.45
CA TYR A 933 -37.09 60.70 -7.68
C TYR A 933 -37.37 59.24 -8.03
N SER A 934 -36.32 58.45 -8.29
CA SER A 934 -36.39 57.03 -8.57
C SER A 934 -35.31 56.30 -7.80
N LYS A 935 -35.65 55.16 -7.21
CA LYS A 935 -34.68 54.25 -6.60
C LYS A 935 -34.96 52.83 -7.05
N VAL A 936 -33.90 52.07 -7.29
CA VAL A 936 -33.97 50.62 -7.51
C VAL A 936 -33.04 49.89 -6.56
N ASP A 937 -33.41 48.66 -6.24
CA ASP A 937 -32.59 47.71 -5.52
C ASP A 937 -32.66 46.34 -6.19
N PHE A 938 -31.64 45.51 -6.00
CA PHE A 938 -31.62 44.13 -6.45
C PHE A 938 -30.99 43.22 -5.39
N ASP A 939 -31.47 41.97 -5.32
CA ASP A 939 -30.97 40.99 -4.36
C ASP A 939 -29.49 40.67 -4.63
N GLY A 940 -28.68 40.64 -3.57
CA GLY A 940 -27.28 40.23 -3.68
C GLY A 940 -27.15 38.76 -4.10
N PHE A 941 -26.19 38.46 -4.96
CA PHE A 941 -25.98 37.12 -5.51
C PHE A 941 -24.50 36.75 -5.51
N THR A 942 -24.20 35.44 -5.59
CA THR A 942 -22.84 34.95 -5.81
C THR A 942 -22.69 34.53 -7.26
N ASP A 943 -21.66 35.05 -7.92
CA ASP A 943 -21.41 34.71 -9.31
C ASP A 943 -20.80 33.30 -9.47
N ARG A 944 -20.56 32.91 -10.73
CA ARG A 944 -20.00 31.60 -11.08
C ARG A 944 -18.57 31.36 -10.56
N PHE A 945 -17.84 32.40 -10.18
CA PHE A 945 -16.47 32.34 -9.66
C PHE A 945 -16.44 32.44 -8.13
N GLY A 946 -17.59 32.55 -7.48
CA GLY A 946 -17.71 32.68 -6.03
C GLY A 946 -17.61 34.12 -5.52
N ALA A 947 -17.64 35.13 -6.39
CA ALA A 947 -17.65 36.53 -5.97
C ALA A 947 -19.06 36.95 -5.52
N LEU A 948 -19.16 37.54 -4.32
CA LEU A 948 -20.41 38.14 -3.84
C LEU A 948 -20.63 39.49 -4.54
N VAL A 949 -21.81 39.69 -5.11
CA VAL A 949 -22.23 40.92 -5.78
C VAL A 949 -23.42 41.50 -5.03
N SER A 950 -23.37 42.78 -4.71
CA SER A 950 -24.47 43.48 -4.02
C SER A 950 -24.57 44.93 -4.45
N LEU A 951 -25.78 45.47 -4.45
CA LEU A 951 -25.99 46.88 -4.74
C LEU A 951 -25.70 47.73 -3.51
N THR A 952 -24.87 48.77 -3.66
CA THR A 952 -24.64 49.74 -2.58
C THR A 952 -25.64 50.90 -2.70
N ASN A 953 -25.81 51.44 -3.90
CA ASN A 953 -26.79 52.49 -4.17
C ASN A 953 -27.20 52.53 -5.65
N ALA A 954 -28.46 52.86 -5.92
CA ALA A 954 -28.96 53.22 -7.24
C ALA A 954 -30.18 54.13 -7.13
N ASP A 955 -29.94 55.43 -7.09
CA ASP A 955 -30.97 56.45 -7.05
C ASP A 955 -30.74 57.53 -8.11
N SER A 956 -31.84 58.16 -8.51
CA SER A 956 -31.89 59.25 -9.48
C SER A 956 -32.83 60.33 -8.97
N LEU A 957 -32.41 61.59 -9.08
CA LEU A 957 -33.25 62.75 -8.87
C LEU A 957 -33.17 63.61 -10.14
N LEU A 958 -34.15 63.42 -11.01
CA LEU A 958 -34.20 64.05 -12.32
C LEU A 958 -35.08 65.30 -12.30
N GLY A 959 -34.48 66.45 -12.58
CA GLY A 959 -35.20 67.68 -12.88
C GLY A 959 -35.45 67.81 -14.38
N ARG A 960 -36.65 68.22 -14.79
CA ARG A 960 -36.98 68.58 -16.17
C ARG A 960 -37.60 69.96 -16.23
N VAL A 961 -37.15 70.81 -17.15
CA VAL A 961 -37.81 72.06 -17.50
C VAL A 961 -38.05 72.07 -19.01
N GLY A 962 -39.28 72.37 -19.41
CA GLY A 962 -39.67 72.31 -20.81
C GLY A 962 -40.64 73.39 -21.24
N LEU A 963 -40.69 73.60 -22.55
CA LEU A 963 -41.66 74.46 -23.21
C LEU A 963 -42.32 73.68 -24.34
N MET A 964 -43.65 73.64 -24.32
CA MET A 964 -44.46 72.98 -25.33
C MET A 964 -45.27 74.00 -26.12
N LEU A 965 -45.28 73.87 -27.44
CA LEU A 965 -46.17 74.58 -28.36
C LEU A 965 -47.23 73.58 -28.84
N ASN A 966 -48.50 73.83 -28.54
CA ASN A 966 -49.64 73.00 -28.93
C ASN A 966 -50.56 73.75 -29.89
N HIS A 967 -51.04 73.08 -30.93
CA HIS A 967 -52.06 73.57 -31.85
C HIS A 967 -53.28 72.63 -31.83
N GLN A 968 -54.41 73.17 -31.41
CA GLN A 968 -55.66 72.45 -31.27
C GLN A 968 -56.66 72.88 -32.36
N LYS A 969 -57.26 71.89 -33.03
CA LYS A 969 -58.35 72.11 -33.98
C LYS A 969 -59.51 71.20 -33.64
N SER A 970 -60.73 71.74 -33.65
CA SER A 970 -61.97 70.99 -33.47
C SER A 970 -62.89 71.22 -34.65
N TRP A 971 -63.58 70.18 -35.11
CA TRP A 971 -64.59 70.26 -36.15
C TRP A 971 -65.71 69.24 -35.92
N TYR A 972 -66.81 69.41 -36.64
CA TYR A 972 -67.97 68.52 -36.62
C TYR A 972 -67.92 67.66 -37.89
N ASP A 973 -68.01 66.34 -37.73
CA ASP A 973 -67.87 65.38 -38.83
C ASP A 973 -69.21 64.99 -39.49
N GLY A 974 -70.32 65.56 -39.03
CA GLY A 974 -71.69 65.19 -39.44
C GLY A 974 -72.47 64.45 -38.35
N THR A 975 -71.78 63.83 -37.38
CA THR A 975 -72.38 63.04 -36.29
C THR A 975 -71.85 63.38 -34.90
N SER A 976 -70.60 63.85 -34.79
CA SER A 976 -69.94 64.14 -33.51
C SER A 976 -68.86 65.21 -33.64
N ILE A 977 -68.38 65.72 -32.50
CA ILE A 977 -67.21 66.58 -32.43
C ILE A 977 -65.94 65.72 -32.51
N VAL A 978 -65.06 66.10 -33.44
CA VAL A 978 -63.72 65.55 -33.60
C VAL A 978 -62.69 66.61 -33.22
N ARG A 979 -61.63 66.21 -32.49
CA ARG A 979 -60.52 67.10 -32.12
C ARG A 979 -59.18 66.50 -32.50
N SER A 980 -58.32 67.33 -33.07
CA SER A 980 -56.90 67.04 -33.25
C SER A 980 -56.06 68.03 -32.45
N ASP A 981 -55.13 67.51 -31.67
CA ASP A 981 -54.11 68.28 -30.96
C ASP A 981 -52.75 67.82 -31.45
N LEU A 982 -51.93 68.76 -31.95
CA LEU A 982 -50.56 68.50 -32.37
C LEU A 982 -49.64 69.39 -31.56
N TYR A 983 -48.57 68.83 -31.02
CA TYR A 983 -47.60 69.58 -30.23
C TYR A 983 -46.15 69.26 -30.60
N ALA A 984 -45.30 70.26 -30.38
CA ALA A 984 -43.86 70.12 -30.33
C ALA A 984 -43.38 70.55 -28.95
N ILE A 985 -42.39 69.85 -28.40
CA ILE A 985 -41.89 70.05 -27.06
C ILE A 985 -40.37 70.03 -27.04
N GLY A 986 -39.77 70.99 -26.34
CA GLY A 986 -38.34 70.98 -26.00
C GLY A 986 -38.17 70.92 -24.49
N ASN A 987 -37.26 70.09 -24.00
CA ASN A 987 -36.94 70.00 -22.57
C ASN A 987 -35.43 70.01 -22.33
N LEU A 988 -35.03 70.55 -21.18
CA LEU A 988 -33.75 70.33 -20.53
C LEU A 988 -33.97 69.40 -19.34
N HIS A 989 -33.11 68.40 -19.18
CA HIS A 989 -33.09 67.47 -18.07
C HIS A 989 -31.78 67.61 -17.31
N TYR A 990 -31.82 67.61 -15.97
CA TYR A 990 -30.65 67.64 -15.11
C TYR A 990 -30.75 66.55 -14.04
N GLU A 991 -29.75 65.66 -13.99
CA GLU A 991 -29.59 64.66 -12.93
C GLU A 991 -28.80 65.26 -11.76
N PHE A 992 -29.39 65.24 -10.57
CA PHE A 992 -28.82 65.85 -9.36
C PHE A 992 -27.97 64.87 -8.53
N LEU A 993 -28.14 63.56 -8.70
CA LEU A 993 -27.42 62.53 -7.93
C LEU A 993 -26.23 61.93 -8.69
N ASP A 994 -25.47 61.09 -8.00
CA ASP A 994 -24.16 60.58 -8.45
C ASP A 994 -24.25 59.24 -9.19
N GLY A 995 -25.46 58.74 -9.47
CA GLY A 995 -25.68 57.51 -10.24
C GLY A 995 -25.72 56.24 -9.38
N THR A 996 -25.10 55.18 -9.87
CA THR A 996 -25.16 53.82 -9.27
C THR A 996 -23.81 53.36 -8.76
N ASN A 997 -23.82 52.50 -7.73
CA ASN A 997 -22.61 51.87 -7.19
C ASN A 997 -22.90 50.42 -6.76
N VAL A 998 -22.13 49.48 -7.29
CA VAL A 998 -22.23 48.03 -7.01
C VAL A 998 -20.94 47.55 -6.34
N ASP A 999 -21.08 46.75 -5.30
CA ASP A 999 -19.96 46.06 -4.66
C ASP A 999 -19.78 44.66 -5.26
N VAL A 1000 -18.56 44.33 -5.65
CA VAL A 1000 -18.14 43.00 -6.11
C VAL A 1000 -17.00 42.54 -5.23
N ALA A 1001 -17.30 41.62 -4.31
CA ALA A 1001 -16.37 41.06 -3.34
C ALA A 1001 -15.58 42.12 -2.54
N GLY A 1002 -16.24 43.21 -2.13
CA GLY A 1002 -15.63 44.31 -1.38
C GLY A 1002 -15.00 45.42 -2.23
N SER A 1003 -15.09 45.33 -3.56
CA SER A 1003 -14.64 46.36 -4.50
C SER A 1003 -15.83 47.10 -5.10
N GLY A 1004 -15.88 48.43 -4.97
CA GLY A 1004 -16.97 49.26 -5.48
C GLY A 1004 -16.79 49.67 -6.95
N PHE A 1005 -17.89 49.65 -7.71
CA PHE A 1005 -17.97 49.98 -9.13
C PHE A 1005 -19.10 50.97 -9.37
N ALA A 1006 -18.74 52.20 -9.75
CA ALA A 1006 -19.68 53.29 -9.94
C ALA A 1006 -19.96 53.57 -11.42
N SER A 1007 -21.21 53.90 -11.74
CA SER A 1007 -21.65 54.28 -13.10
C SER A 1007 -22.64 55.42 -13.05
N ALA A 1008 -22.37 56.47 -13.83
CA ALA A 1008 -23.21 57.66 -13.94
C ALA A 1008 -23.30 58.15 -15.39
N ASN A 1009 -24.52 58.51 -15.81
CA ASN A 1009 -24.74 59.20 -17.09
C ASN A 1009 -24.39 60.69 -16.97
N ASP A 1010 -24.22 61.35 -18.12
CA ASP A 1010 -24.02 62.82 -18.15
C ASP A 1010 -25.17 63.54 -17.42
N ARG A 1011 -24.86 64.60 -16.70
CA ARG A 1011 -25.87 65.27 -15.87
C ARG A 1011 -26.90 66.06 -16.68
N LEU A 1012 -26.51 66.70 -17.79
CA LEU A 1012 -27.36 67.63 -18.53
C LEU A 1012 -27.72 67.08 -19.92
N TRP A 1013 -29.01 66.87 -20.15
CA TRP A 1013 -29.55 66.34 -21.41
C TRP A 1013 -30.58 67.28 -22.02
N GLY A 1014 -30.58 67.38 -23.35
CA GLY A 1014 -31.64 68.03 -24.11
C GLY A 1014 -32.58 66.98 -24.71
N SER A 1015 -33.87 67.30 -24.81
CA SER A 1015 -34.80 66.50 -25.62
C SER A 1015 -35.65 67.38 -26.52
N ILE A 1016 -35.94 66.87 -27.71
CA ILE A 1016 -36.99 67.38 -28.58
C ILE A 1016 -38.00 66.26 -28.83
N GLY A 1017 -39.28 66.61 -28.79
CA GLY A 1017 -40.36 65.67 -29.02
C GLY A 1017 -41.47 66.30 -29.85
N GLY A 1018 -42.25 65.44 -30.49
CA GLY A 1018 -43.44 65.82 -31.22
C GLY A 1018 -44.49 64.74 -31.05
N GLY A 1019 -45.72 65.16 -30.80
CA GLY A 1019 -46.80 64.24 -30.56
C GLY A 1019 -48.14 64.85 -30.87
N GLY A 1020 -49.18 64.06 -30.64
CA GLY A 1020 -50.53 64.54 -30.83
C GLY A 1020 -51.57 63.57 -30.34
N SER A 1021 -52.82 64.04 -30.39
CA SER A 1021 -53.98 63.22 -30.12
C SER A 1021 -55.07 63.48 -31.15
N TYR A 1022 -55.83 62.45 -31.44
CA TYR A 1022 -57.00 62.48 -32.31
C TYR A 1022 -58.15 61.85 -31.56
N SER A 1023 -59.19 62.65 -31.29
CA SER A 1023 -60.37 62.21 -30.55
C SER A 1023 -61.64 62.38 -31.37
N TRP A 1024 -62.55 61.41 -31.28
CA TRP A 1024 -63.81 61.36 -32.02
C TRP A 1024 -64.96 60.88 -31.15
N ALA A 1025 -66.19 60.89 -31.69
CA ALA A 1025 -67.40 60.55 -30.95
C ALA A 1025 -67.56 61.39 -29.67
N ASN A 1026 -67.43 62.71 -29.81
CA ASN A 1026 -67.48 63.69 -28.71
C ASN A 1026 -66.42 63.43 -27.62
N GLY A 1027 -65.22 62.99 -28.03
CA GLY A 1027 -64.12 62.71 -27.11
C GLY A 1027 -64.17 61.35 -26.43
N ARG A 1028 -65.16 60.49 -26.75
CA ARG A 1028 -65.28 59.14 -26.21
C ARG A 1028 -64.06 58.27 -26.50
N TYR A 1029 -63.50 58.38 -27.70
CA TYR A 1029 -62.34 57.61 -28.13
C TYR A 1029 -61.20 58.56 -28.48
N THR A 1030 -59.98 58.26 -28.02
CA THR A 1030 -58.79 59.06 -28.31
C THR A 1030 -57.62 58.14 -28.67
N LEU A 1031 -56.99 58.38 -29.82
CA LEU A 1031 -55.66 57.86 -30.14
C LEU A 1031 -54.63 58.96 -29.86
N PHE A 1032 -53.51 58.63 -29.21
CA PHE A 1032 -52.45 59.58 -28.95
C PHE A 1032 -51.07 58.94 -29.04
N GLY A 1033 -50.05 59.76 -29.21
CA GLY A 1033 -48.68 59.30 -29.22
C GLY A 1033 -47.68 60.45 -29.23
N GLU A 1034 -46.43 60.11 -28.93
CA GLU A 1034 -45.29 61.01 -28.93
C GLU A 1034 -44.05 60.27 -29.45
N ALA A 1035 -43.24 60.94 -30.26
CA ALA A 1035 -41.88 60.54 -30.54
C ALA A 1035 -40.91 61.56 -29.95
N THR A 1036 -39.92 61.08 -29.20
CA THR A 1036 -38.95 61.90 -28.47
C THR A 1036 -37.54 61.45 -28.83
N TYR A 1037 -36.68 62.42 -29.15
CA TYR A 1037 -35.23 62.23 -29.21
C TYR A 1037 -34.58 62.98 -28.05
N ARG A 1038 -33.76 62.28 -27.26
CA ARG A 1038 -33.06 62.84 -26.09
C ARG A 1038 -31.56 62.55 -26.24
N ALA A 1039 -30.73 63.56 -26.05
CA ALA A 1039 -29.27 63.44 -26.15
C ALA A 1039 -28.56 64.25 -25.07
N SER A 1040 -27.38 63.80 -24.66
CA SER A 1040 -26.49 64.55 -23.78
C SER A 1040 -26.08 65.86 -24.45
N LEU A 1041 -26.00 66.95 -23.68
CA LEU A 1041 -25.46 68.22 -24.19
C LEU A 1041 -23.93 68.27 -24.15
N GLN A 1042 -23.28 67.28 -23.54
CA GLN A 1042 -21.83 67.13 -23.55
C GLN A 1042 -21.41 66.28 -24.76
N ASP A 1043 -22.02 65.10 -24.94
CA ASP A 1043 -21.59 64.10 -25.93
C ASP A 1043 -22.77 63.49 -26.72
N ALA A 1044 -23.52 64.32 -27.45
CA ALA A 1044 -24.74 63.92 -28.16
C ALA A 1044 -24.58 62.75 -29.15
N GLY A 1045 -23.37 62.58 -29.73
CA GLY A 1045 -23.09 61.51 -30.69
C GLY A 1045 -23.06 60.11 -30.06
N ASP A 1046 -22.62 60.03 -28.80
CA ASP A 1046 -22.40 58.77 -28.08
C ASP A 1046 -23.46 58.50 -27.01
N ASN A 1047 -24.07 59.55 -26.47
CA ASN A 1047 -25.08 59.51 -25.42
C ASN A 1047 -26.42 60.02 -25.95
N HIS A 1048 -27.27 59.11 -26.43
CA HIS A 1048 -28.58 59.45 -26.97
C HIS A 1048 -29.61 58.33 -26.83
N SER A 1049 -30.89 58.70 -26.90
CA SER A 1049 -32.01 57.78 -26.88
C SER A 1049 -33.16 58.26 -27.76
N TYR A 1050 -33.89 57.27 -28.28
CA TYR A 1050 -35.12 57.42 -29.03
C TYR A 1050 -36.23 56.76 -28.24
N LYS A 1051 -37.36 57.46 -28.07
CA LYS A 1051 -38.54 56.94 -27.39
C LYS A 1051 -39.77 57.21 -28.26
N GLY A 1052 -40.62 56.20 -28.41
CA GLY A 1052 -41.91 56.30 -29.07
C GLY A 1052 -43.01 55.78 -28.16
N THR A 1053 -44.10 56.53 -28.04
CA THR A 1053 -45.28 56.12 -27.28
C THR A 1053 -46.51 56.14 -28.19
N ALA A 1054 -47.37 55.15 -28.02
CA ALA A 1054 -48.67 55.08 -28.69
C ALA A 1054 -49.71 54.58 -27.69
N GLY A 1055 -50.82 55.29 -27.57
CA GLY A 1055 -51.85 55.01 -26.59
C GLY A 1055 -53.25 55.22 -27.14
N PHE A 1056 -54.18 54.47 -26.58
CA PHE A 1056 -55.60 54.56 -26.87
C PHE A 1056 -56.38 54.73 -25.56
N ARG A 1057 -57.32 55.66 -25.54
CA ARG A 1057 -58.16 55.98 -24.39
C ARG A 1057 -59.63 55.93 -24.77
N VAL A 1058 -60.44 55.34 -23.90
CA VAL A 1058 -61.90 55.32 -23.97
C VAL A 1058 -62.47 55.96 -22.72
N VAL A 1059 -63.31 56.97 -22.89
CA VAL A 1059 -64.10 57.60 -21.82
C VAL A 1059 -65.50 56.96 -21.83
N TRP A 1060 -66.09 56.65 -20.68
CA TRP A 1060 -67.49 56.19 -20.58
C TRP A 1060 -68.25 56.88 -19.47
#